data_AF-A0A9Q0H3W0-F1
#
_entry.id   AF-A0A9Q0H3W0-F1
#
_cell.length_a   1.000
_cell.length_b   1.000
_cell.length_c   1.000
_cell.angle_alpha   90.00
_cell.angle_beta   90.00
_cell.angle_gamma   90.00
#
_symmetry.space_group_name_H-M   'P 1'
#
loop_
_entity.id
_entity.type
_entity.pdbx_description
1 polymer ?
#
loop_
_entity_poly.entity_id
_entity_poly.type
_entity_poly.pdbx_seq_one_letter_code
_entity_poly.pdbx_strand_id
1 'polypeptide(L)'
;MRNCGMQDVLTVGKLIADIAVSDPSNLGYARSVFTRLDYPPNIFMWNSMIRGYAHSSKPEEAILLYREMLEKGFSPNNYTYPFVFRACTQLMDLNLGLGIHGSVIRRGFEDCDVFIQTSLVNFYASCGSIDIARLLFDRCPERDVTSWNALIKGYVRCNHYMGAISVFRMMQDRADCRADEITLLGVVLACTQLGALAMGRWVHAYIDKHLMKMSINMGTALVDMYARCGSIDAAMNLFKGMAERDVRTWSVMIGGLAVHGLGNEALDLFRKMEGDGIPPDSVTFTSALCACSHAGMVTEGLLILDEMSKVYNVEPTIEHYGCVVDLLGRAGHLEDALAFIKRIPFKPDVVLWGSLLVACRAHKNVQMGEMVAKEMLKLDPHHCGALVLLSNVYASTGKWAQVEEVRSFMKDQRIRKQPGSSLMELNGDVHEFIAGDRFHPQISQIHMMLGEITRLLSLEGHLPATRGIALDIDEEEKEQALSQHSEKLAVAFGLINTKQGTVLRIVKNLRVCEDCHSTMKLISKVFNRLIIIRDRSRFHHFEDGSCSCRDYWVQSLFFHGIEASSDGDGLLYIDYYKESCPLAEEIVRLQVEIAALKEPRMAASLLRLHFHDCFVLGCDGSILLDSYGDIVSEKQAVPNLNSVRGFEVIDKIKAILEEACPCTVSCADIVALAARDGVEVRGGPRWEVALGRKDSLKASLNGANQFIPAPNSSLETLISSFQVQGLDFWDLVALSGSHTIGKSRCTSFRQRIYDPMEDEYDYHKRYKIFNGMLRSICPRSGRDNALAPLDFMTPARFDNKYYLNLLEGKGLLQSDNVLITQDHEGHIAKQVWAYASDQRLFFRAFVKSMIKMGSINVLTGDQGEIRRNCRFLNSATPSK
;
A
#
# COMPACT_ATOMS: atom_id res chain seq x y z
N MET A 1 -55.33 24.29 11.14
CA MET A 1 -55.63 23.19 12.10
C MET A 1 -56.50 23.58 13.29
N ARG A 2 -56.62 24.87 13.66
CA ARG A 2 -57.52 25.27 14.77
C ARG A 2 -59.03 25.11 14.52
N ASN A 3 -59.47 24.91 13.27
CA ASN A 3 -60.90 24.90 12.90
C ASN A 3 -61.44 23.57 12.33
N CYS A 4 -60.67 22.46 12.30
CA CYS A 4 -61.11 21.21 11.63
C CYS A 4 -61.22 19.97 12.51
N GLY A 5 -61.14 20.06 13.84
CA GLY A 5 -61.49 18.93 14.72
C GLY A 5 -60.69 17.64 14.55
N MET A 6 -59.52 17.66 13.88
CA MET A 6 -58.61 16.52 13.80
C MET A 6 -57.85 16.36 15.12
N GLN A 7 -58.52 15.81 16.14
CA GLN A 7 -57.91 15.46 17.43
C GLN A 7 -57.32 14.04 17.44
N ASP A 8 -57.48 13.28 16.36
CA ASP A 8 -56.89 11.94 16.27
C ASP A 8 -55.39 12.00 15.94
N VAL A 9 -54.57 11.68 16.94
CA VAL A 9 -53.11 11.55 16.86
C VAL A 9 -52.69 10.61 15.72
N LEU A 10 -53.49 9.60 15.39
CA LEU A 10 -53.18 8.64 14.34
C LEU A 10 -53.36 9.25 12.94
N THR A 11 -54.42 10.05 12.73
CA THR A 11 -54.69 10.76 11.47
C THR A 11 -53.66 11.84 11.20
N VAL A 12 -53.28 12.63 12.22
CA VAL A 12 -52.21 13.65 12.07
C VAL A 12 -50.85 13.00 11.83
N GLY A 13 -50.58 11.84 12.44
CA GLY A 13 -49.35 11.08 12.21
C GLY A 13 -49.22 10.61 10.76
N LYS A 14 -50.30 10.07 10.18
CA LYS A 14 -50.35 9.68 8.76
C LYS A 14 -50.16 10.89 7.83
N LEU A 15 -50.81 12.02 8.13
CA LEU A 15 -50.63 13.25 7.38
C LEU A 15 -49.16 13.72 7.37
N ILE A 16 -48.48 13.70 8.51
CA ILE A 16 -47.05 14.05 8.59
C ILE A 16 -46.20 13.07 7.79
N ALA A 17 -46.49 11.77 7.86
CA ALA A 17 -45.77 10.75 7.08
C ALA A 17 -45.94 10.96 5.57
N ASP A 18 -47.17 11.21 5.11
CA ASP A 18 -47.47 11.46 3.71
C ASP A 18 -46.73 12.72 3.23
N ILE A 19 -46.85 13.84 3.95
CA ILE A 19 -46.21 15.12 3.57
C ILE A 19 -44.67 15.00 3.58
N ALA A 20 -44.09 14.37 4.61
CA ALA A 20 -42.64 14.31 4.78
C ALA A 20 -41.94 13.33 3.83
N VAL A 21 -42.64 12.29 3.35
CA VAL A 21 -42.03 11.21 2.56
C VAL A 21 -42.35 11.32 1.06
N SER A 22 -43.46 11.96 0.67
CA SER A 22 -43.90 12.00 -0.73
C SER A 22 -43.19 13.05 -1.60
N ASP A 23 -42.83 14.22 -1.05
CA ASP A 23 -42.10 15.27 -1.77
C ASP A 23 -41.14 16.02 -0.83
N PRO A 24 -39.81 16.01 -1.12
CA PRO A 24 -38.82 16.77 -0.35
C PRO A 24 -39.11 18.27 -0.22
N SER A 25 -39.83 18.87 -1.16
CA SER A 25 -40.21 20.30 -1.13
C SER A 25 -41.16 20.62 0.04
N ASN A 26 -41.92 19.63 0.50
CA ASN A 26 -42.91 19.75 1.57
C ASN A 26 -42.33 19.54 2.97
N LEU A 27 -41.04 19.21 3.10
CA LEU A 27 -40.39 18.96 4.40
C LEU A 27 -40.45 20.17 5.34
N GLY A 28 -40.33 21.38 4.81
CA GLY A 28 -40.47 22.61 5.61
C GLY A 28 -41.88 22.76 6.20
N TYR A 29 -42.92 22.41 5.43
CA TYR A 29 -44.29 22.40 5.90
C TYR A 29 -44.53 21.28 6.92
N ALA A 30 -44.04 20.07 6.66
CA ALA A 30 -44.10 18.94 7.59
C ALA A 30 -43.47 19.28 8.94
N ARG A 31 -42.27 19.88 8.95
CA ARG A 31 -41.58 20.32 10.19
C ARG A 31 -42.39 21.38 10.93
N SER A 32 -43.01 22.31 10.21
CA SER A 32 -43.85 23.34 10.80
C SER A 32 -45.16 22.81 11.40
N VAL A 33 -45.73 21.76 10.82
CA VAL A 33 -46.87 21.04 11.40
C VAL A 33 -46.43 20.28 12.65
N PHE A 34 -45.30 19.57 12.56
CA PHE A 34 -44.74 18.77 13.65
C PHE A 34 -44.41 19.61 14.90
N THR A 35 -43.86 20.81 14.74
CA THR A 35 -43.51 21.69 15.88
C THR A 35 -44.70 22.42 16.49
N ARG A 36 -45.84 22.49 15.79
CA ARG A 36 -47.07 23.19 16.23
C ARG A 36 -48.16 22.24 16.73
N LEU A 37 -47.79 21.00 17.07
CA LEU A 37 -48.72 20.04 17.68
C LEU A 37 -49.10 20.50 19.09
N ASP A 38 -50.39 20.49 19.40
CA ASP A 38 -50.92 20.83 20.73
C ASP A 38 -50.73 19.68 21.75
N TYR A 39 -50.09 18.59 21.35
CA TYR A 39 -49.82 17.37 22.14
C TYR A 39 -48.45 16.79 21.78
N PRO A 40 -47.82 15.99 22.67
CA PRO A 40 -46.50 15.42 22.39
C PRO A 40 -46.51 14.47 21.18
N PRO A 41 -45.58 14.62 20.22
CA PRO A 41 -45.50 13.73 19.06
C PRO A 41 -45.19 12.29 19.47
N ASN A 42 -45.78 11.32 18.79
CA ASN A 42 -45.47 9.91 19.01
C ASN A 42 -44.22 9.46 18.22
N ILE A 43 -43.69 8.27 18.52
CA ILE A 43 -42.49 7.74 17.86
C ILE A 43 -42.64 7.59 16.33
N PHE A 44 -43.84 7.33 15.84
CA PHE A 44 -44.13 7.21 14.41
C PHE A 44 -43.93 8.54 13.68
N MET A 45 -44.39 9.65 14.28
CA MET A 45 -44.18 11.01 13.75
C MET A 45 -42.69 11.37 13.71
N TRP A 46 -41.94 11.09 14.79
CA TRP A 46 -40.48 11.28 14.82
C TRP A 46 -39.78 10.50 13.69
N ASN A 47 -40.07 9.20 13.57
CA ASN A 47 -39.47 8.34 12.54
C ASN A 47 -39.82 8.83 11.12
N SER A 48 -41.04 9.34 10.91
CA SER A 48 -41.47 9.88 9.61
C SER A 48 -40.70 11.15 9.25
N MET A 49 -40.51 12.06 10.20
CA MET A 49 -39.71 13.28 9.99
C MET A 49 -38.23 12.96 9.73
N ILE A 50 -37.64 12.08 10.54
CA ILE A 50 -36.24 11.62 10.38
C ILE A 50 -36.07 10.96 9.00
N ARG A 51 -37.01 10.09 8.60
CA ARG A 51 -37.01 9.45 7.27
C ARG A 51 -37.06 10.47 6.14
N GLY A 52 -37.95 11.46 6.22
CA GLY A 52 -38.10 12.49 5.20
C GLY A 52 -36.80 13.28 5.00
N TYR A 53 -36.22 13.79 6.09
CA TYR A 53 -34.96 14.53 6.02
C TYR A 53 -33.77 13.66 5.58
N ALA A 54 -33.71 12.39 6.00
CA ALA A 54 -32.67 11.45 5.56
C ALA A 54 -32.74 11.11 4.06
N HIS A 55 -33.85 11.38 3.36
CA HIS A 55 -33.94 11.25 1.90
C HIS A 55 -33.80 12.59 1.15
N SER A 56 -33.65 13.68 1.90
CA SER A 56 -33.51 15.03 1.35
C SER A 56 -32.05 15.43 1.17
N SER A 57 -31.82 16.62 0.61
CA SER A 57 -30.49 17.25 0.56
C SER A 57 -30.03 17.86 1.90
N LYS A 58 -30.80 17.66 2.99
CA LYS A 58 -30.52 18.18 4.35
C LYS A 58 -30.42 17.06 5.39
N PRO A 59 -29.45 16.14 5.29
CA PRO A 59 -29.29 15.03 6.23
C PRO A 59 -28.97 15.49 7.67
N GLU A 60 -28.42 16.69 7.87
CA GLU A 60 -28.12 17.26 9.19
C GLU A 60 -29.40 17.39 10.04
N GLU A 61 -30.51 17.79 9.43
CA GLU A 61 -31.81 17.94 10.10
C GLU A 61 -32.34 16.61 10.63
N ALA A 62 -32.07 15.50 9.94
CA ALA A 62 -32.43 14.17 10.42
C ALA A 62 -31.66 13.81 11.72
N ILE A 63 -30.39 14.20 11.81
CA ILE A 63 -29.56 14.00 13.01
C ILE A 63 -30.02 14.92 14.15
N LEU A 64 -30.37 16.17 13.86
CA LEU A 64 -30.93 17.10 14.84
C LEU A 64 -32.26 16.58 15.41
N LEU A 65 -33.15 16.11 14.56
CA LEU A 65 -34.41 15.46 14.97
C LEU A 65 -34.18 14.22 15.84
N TYR A 66 -33.19 13.40 15.51
CA TYR A 66 -32.81 12.24 16.34
C TYR A 66 -32.30 12.66 17.72
N ARG A 67 -31.49 13.73 17.81
CA ARG A 67 -31.04 14.28 19.11
C ARG A 67 -32.21 14.86 19.90
N GLU A 68 -33.08 15.63 19.27
CA GLU A 68 -34.29 16.21 19.89
C GLU A 68 -35.21 15.11 20.43
N MET A 69 -35.40 14.02 19.67
CA MET A 69 -36.15 12.83 20.10
C MET A 69 -35.57 12.24 21.39
N LEU A 70 -34.24 12.10 21.49
CA LEU A 70 -33.56 11.59 22.69
C LEU A 70 -33.67 12.54 23.89
N GLU A 71 -33.50 13.84 23.68
CA GLU A 71 -33.62 14.88 24.70
C GLU A 71 -35.03 14.95 25.30
N LYS A 72 -36.05 14.68 24.48
CA LYS A 72 -37.45 14.58 24.90
C LYS A 72 -37.80 13.23 25.55
N GLY A 73 -36.82 12.34 25.73
CA GLY A 73 -36.98 11.06 26.43
C GLY A 73 -37.58 9.94 25.58
N PHE A 74 -37.71 10.11 24.26
CA PHE A 74 -38.20 9.04 23.39
C PHE A 74 -37.07 8.05 23.09
N SER A 75 -37.42 6.76 23.11
CA SER A 75 -36.50 5.67 22.81
C SER A 75 -36.48 5.38 21.31
N PRO A 76 -35.34 5.51 20.60
CA PRO A 76 -35.22 5.04 19.23
C PRO A 76 -35.53 3.54 19.12
N ASN A 77 -36.08 3.15 17.99
CA ASN A 77 -36.42 1.76 17.68
C ASN A 77 -35.82 1.34 16.33
N ASN A 78 -36.16 0.12 15.90
CA ASN A 78 -35.67 -0.44 14.65
C ASN A 78 -36.11 0.33 13.39
N TYR A 79 -37.16 1.14 13.47
CA TYR A 79 -37.56 2.04 12.38
C TYR A 79 -36.86 3.41 12.43
N THR A 80 -36.14 3.73 13.50
CA THR A 80 -35.37 4.99 13.64
C THR A 80 -33.98 4.84 13.02
N TYR A 81 -33.24 3.81 13.45
CA TYR A 81 -31.81 3.66 13.14
C TYR A 81 -31.45 3.61 11.65
N PRO A 82 -32.18 2.89 10.78
CA PRO A 82 -31.85 2.84 9.35
C PRO A 82 -31.78 4.23 8.70
N PHE A 83 -32.70 5.13 9.04
CA PHE A 83 -32.73 6.48 8.48
C PHE A 83 -31.68 7.40 9.09
N VAL A 84 -31.37 7.22 10.38
CA VAL A 84 -30.27 7.94 11.03
C VAL A 84 -28.93 7.54 10.42
N PHE A 85 -28.68 6.24 10.18
CA PHE A 85 -27.47 5.78 9.49
C PHE A 85 -27.44 6.23 8.03
N ARG A 86 -28.58 6.31 7.35
CA ARG A 86 -28.65 6.91 6.01
C ARG A 86 -28.20 8.37 6.02
N ALA A 87 -28.64 9.17 7.00
CA ALA A 87 -28.17 10.54 7.16
C ALA A 87 -26.66 10.58 7.46
N CYS A 88 -26.15 9.73 8.36
CA CYS A 88 -24.71 9.61 8.62
C CYS A 88 -23.92 9.21 7.36
N THR A 89 -24.48 8.34 6.52
CA THR A 89 -23.88 7.90 5.25
C THR A 89 -23.73 9.08 4.28
N GLN A 90 -24.73 9.96 4.21
CA GLN A 90 -24.68 11.16 3.36
C GLN A 90 -23.70 12.19 3.88
N LEU A 91 -23.61 12.34 5.20
CA LEU A 91 -22.66 13.24 5.87
C LEU A 91 -21.22 12.71 5.82
N MET A 92 -21.04 11.40 5.62
CA MET A 92 -19.75 10.69 5.72
C MET A 92 -19.04 10.87 7.07
N ASP A 93 -19.79 11.16 8.14
CA ASP A 93 -19.25 11.37 9.49
C ASP A 93 -19.16 10.04 10.26
N LEU A 94 -17.94 9.48 10.28
CA LEU A 94 -17.66 8.22 10.96
C LEU A 94 -17.85 8.31 12.49
N ASN A 95 -17.47 9.43 13.11
CA ASN A 95 -17.52 9.60 14.57
C ASN A 95 -18.96 9.67 15.06
N LEU A 96 -19.80 10.43 14.34
CA LEU A 96 -21.22 10.51 14.63
C LEU A 96 -21.87 9.12 14.55
N GLY A 97 -21.61 8.38 13.46
CA GLY A 97 -22.18 7.05 13.29
C GLY A 97 -21.66 6.02 14.29
N LEU A 98 -20.41 6.11 14.75
CA LEU A 98 -19.90 5.29 15.87
C LEU A 98 -20.68 5.51 17.16
N GLY A 99 -20.99 6.77 17.50
CA GLY A 99 -21.82 7.10 18.66
C GLY A 99 -23.24 6.52 18.56
N ILE A 100 -23.84 6.58 17.37
CA ILE A 100 -25.18 6.03 17.11
C ILE A 100 -25.14 4.49 17.11
N HIS A 101 -24.09 3.86 16.58
CA HIS A 101 -23.92 2.41 16.64
C HIS A 101 -23.77 1.92 18.09
N GLY A 102 -23.08 2.66 18.96
CA GLY A 102 -23.07 2.38 20.40
C GLY A 102 -24.46 2.40 21.04
N SER A 103 -25.38 3.25 20.55
CA SER A 103 -26.79 3.29 20.97
C SER A 103 -27.55 2.03 20.53
N VAL A 104 -27.30 1.54 19.30
CA VAL A 104 -27.87 0.28 18.77
C VAL A 104 -27.46 -0.91 19.64
N ILE A 105 -26.16 -1.03 19.94
CA ILE A 105 -25.60 -2.11 20.76
C ILE A 105 -26.20 -2.07 22.17
N ARG A 106 -26.21 -0.91 22.83
CA ARG A 106 -26.74 -0.75 24.19
C ARG A 106 -28.20 -1.18 24.32
N ARG A 107 -28.96 -1.08 23.23
CA ARG A 107 -30.39 -1.41 23.17
C ARG A 107 -30.68 -2.81 22.63
N GLY A 108 -29.64 -3.60 22.33
CA GLY A 108 -29.78 -5.00 21.90
C GLY A 108 -30.28 -5.18 20.47
N PHE A 109 -30.13 -4.16 19.61
CA PHE A 109 -30.62 -4.19 18.24
C PHE A 109 -29.59 -4.73 17.22
N GLU A 110 -28.30 -4.84 17.58
CA GLU A 110 -27.23 -5.20 16.63
C GLU A 110 -27.44 -6.58 15.99
N ASP A 111 -27.84 -7.58 16.78
CA ASP A 111 -27.96 -8.99 16.32
C ASP A 111 -29.39 -9.40 15.94
N CYS A 112 -30.39 -8.52 16.15
CA CYS A 112 -31.80 -8.88 16.09
C CYS A 112 -32.56 -8.34 14.87
N ASP A 113 -32.01 -7.36 14.14
CA ASP A 113 -32.74 -6.67 13.06
C ASP A 113 -31.90 -6.52 11.78
N VAL A 114 -32.34 -7.20 10.72
CA VAL A 114 -31.67 -7.25 9.40
C VAL A 114 -31.60 -5.86 8.75
N PHE A 115 -32.60 -4.99 8.94
CA PHE A 115 -32.61 -3.66 8.32
C PHE A 115 -31.57 -2.73 8.96
N ILE A 116 -31.37 -2.84 10.28
CA ILE A 116 -30.33 -2.10 10.98
C ILE A 116 -28.95 -2.60 10.54
N GLN A 117 -28.75 -3.92 10.47
CA GLN A 117 -27.48 -4.50 10.03
C GLN A 117 -27.13 -4.07 8.60
N THR A 118 -28.07 -4.15 7.66
CA THR A 118 -27.87 -3.67 6.27
C THR A 118 -27.53 -2.18 6.24
N SER A 119 -28.17 -1.37 7.10
CA SER A 119 -27.89 0.06 7.20
C SER A 119 -26.50 0.35 7.78
N LEU A 120 -26.06 -0.42 8.77
CA LEU A 120 -24.73 -0.35 9.36
C LEU A 120 -23.65 -0.76 8.35
N VAL A 121 -23.84 -1.86 7.62
CA VAL A 121 -22.94 -2.31 6.56
C VAL A 121 -22.77 -1.20 5.53
N ASN A 122 -23.87 -0.63 5.02
CA ASN A 122 -23.82 0.47 4.07
C ASN A 122 -23.14 1.73 4.62
N PHE A 123 -23.37 2.08 5.89
CA PHE A 123 -22.72 3.22 6.54
C PHE A 123 -21.22 3.03 6.65
N TYR A 124 -20.75 1.93 7.26
CA TYR A 124 -19.32 1.67 7.43
C TYR A 124 -18.60 1.55 6.08
N ALA A 125 -19.22 0.86 5.12
CA ALA A 125 -18.71 0.76 3.76
C ALA A 125 -18.57 2.13 3.09
N SER A 126 -19.55 3.02 3.25
CA SER A 126 -19.53 4.35 2.64
C SER A 126 -18.53 5.30 3.30
N CYS A 127 -18.25 5.11 4.60
CA CYS A 127 -17.24 5.85 5.34
C CYS A 127 -15.81 5.30 5.17
N GLY A 128 -15.61 4.27 4.34
CA GLY A 128 -14.29 3.71 4.06
C GLY A 128 -13.82 2.63 5.04
N SER A 129 -14.62 2.29 6.05
CA SER A 129 -14.31 1.25 7.05
C SER A 129 -14.80 -0.12 6.59
N ILE A 130 -14.27 -0.60 5.46
CA ILE A 130 -14.76 -1.81 4.80
C ILE A 130 -14.61 -3.08 5.66
N ASP A 131 -13.61 -3.15 6.53
CA ASP A 131 -13.38 -4.30 7.41
C ASP A 131 -14.50 -4.45 8.46
N ILE A 132 -14.95 -3.31 9.03
CA ILE A 132 -16.07 -3.30 9.98
C ILE A 132 -17.36 -3.65 9.24
N ALA A 133 -17.57 -3.11 8.04
CA ALA A 133 -18.72 -3.45 7.20
C ALA A 133 -18.75 -4.96 6.90
N ARG A 134 -17.59 -5.56 6.59
CA ARG A 134 -17.47 -6.99 6.35
C ARG A 134 -17.75 -7.82 7.60
N LEU A 135 -17.24 -7.42 8.76
CA LEU A 135 -17.51 -8.09 10.04
C LEU A 135 -19.01 -8.10 10.38
N LEU A 136 -19.68 -6.96 10.23
CA LEU A 136 -21.12 -6.84 10.48
C LEU A 136 -21.95 -7.65 9.48
N PHE A 137 -21.52 -7.65 8.21
CA PHE A 137 -22.13 -8.49 7.18
C PHE A 137 -21.97 -9.98 7.50
N ASP A 138 -20.79 -10.42 7.95
CA ASP A 138 -20.56 -11.82 8.28
C ASP A 138 -21.37 -12.27 9.52
N ARG A 139 -21.64 -11.36 10.46
CA ARG A 139 -22.54 -11.59 11.62
C ARG A 139 -24.03 -11.55 11.29
N CYS A 140 -24.41 -11.10 10.10
CA CYS A 140 -25.80 -10.95 9.70
C CYS A 140 -26.47 -12.33 9.51
N PRO A 141 -27.54 -12.66 10.27
CA PRO A 141 -28.18 -13.97 10.23
C PRO A 141 -28.95 -14.22 8.93
N GLU A 142 -29.55 -13.18 8.35
CA GLU A 142 -30.24 -13.21 7.06
C GLU A 142 -29.68 -12.12 6.14
N ARG A 143 -29.06 -12.52 5.03
CA ARG A 143 -28.43 -11.60 4.08
C ARG A 143 -29.27 -11.52 2.83
N ASP A 144 -29.95 -10.39 2.63
CA ASP A 144 -30.71 -10.11 1.42
C ASP A 144 -29.83 -9.48 0.32
N VAL A 145 -30.36 -9.39 -0.90
CA VAL A 145 -29.66 -8.77 -2.05
C VAL A 145 -29.18 -7.34 -1.74
N THR A 146 -29.91 -6.60 -0.89
CA THR A 146 -29.54 -5.22 -0.50
C THR A 146 -28.26 -5.19 0.33
N SER A 147 -28.11 -6.10 1.29
CA SER A 147 -26.90 -6.24 2.10
C SER A 147 -25.67 -6.63 1.27
N TRP A 148 -25.83 -7.55 0.30
CA TRP A 148 -24.78 -7.92 -0.65
C TRP A 148 -24.37 -6.73 -1.54
N ASN A 149 -25.35 -6.00 -2.07
CA ASN A 149 -25.14 -4.81 -2.89
C ASN A 149 -24.40 -3.71 -2.12
N ALA A 150 -24.77 -3.48 -0.85
CA ALA A 150 -24.09 -2.53 0.01
C ALA A 150 -22.62 -2.88 0.21
N LEU A 151 -22.32 -4.17 0.44
CA LEU A 151 -20.95 -4.63 0.64
C LEU A 151 -20.11 -4.54 -0.65
N ILE A 152 -20.64 -5.01 -1.79
CA ILE A 152 -19.97 -4.94 -3.10
C ILE A 152 -19.69 -3.48 -3.47
N LYS A 153 -20.68 -2.59 -3.34
CA LYS A 153 -20.52 -1.17 -3.58
C LYS A 153 -19.48 -0.54 -2.65
N GLY A 154 -19.45 -0.98 -1.39
CA GLY A 154 -18.44 -0.62 -0.40
C GLY A 154 -17.02 -0.95 -0.85
N TYR A 155 -16.79 -2.21 -1.24
CA TYR A 155 -15.51 -2.68 -1.75
C TYR A 155 -15.07 -1.89 -2.99
N VAL A 156 -15.96 -1.68 -3.96
CA VAL A 156 -15.68 -0.90 -5.18
C VAL A 156 -15.31 0.55 -4.83
N ARG A 157 -16.06 1.20 -3.94
CA ARG A 157 -15.80 2.58 -3.49
C ARG A 157 -14.47 2.71 -2.76
N CYS A 158 -14.07 1.69 -2.01
CA CYS A 158 -12.78 1.64 -1.33
C CYS A 158 -11.63 1.21 -2.26
N ASN A 159 -11.85 1.08 -3.58
CA ASN A 159 -10.88 0.58 -4.56
C ASN A 159 -10.38 -0.86 -4.29
N HIS A 160 -11.14 -1.64 -3.52
CA HIS A 160 -10.85 -3.04 -3.20
C HIS A 160 -11.62 -3.98 -4.15
N TYR A 161 -11.33 -3.88 -5.45
CA TYR A 161 -12.09 -4.56 -6.51
C TYR A 161 -12.04 -6.10 -6.40
N MET A 162 -10.92 -6.66 -5.95
CA MET A 162 -10.81 -8.11 -5.70
C MET A 162 -11.76 -8.58 -4.61
N GLY A 163 -11.93 -7.78 -3.55
CA GLY A 163 -12.91 -8.04 -2.50
C GLY A 163 -14.34 -8.03 -3.04
N ALA A 164 -14.66 -7.09 -3.94
CA ALA A 164 -15.98 -7.03 -4.58
C ALA A 164 -16.30 -8.30 -5.39
N ILE A 165 -15.35 -8.78 -6.19
CA ILE A 165 -15.51 -10.02 -6.97
C ILE A 165 -15.63 -11.25 -6.04
N SER A 166 -14.83 -11.31 -4.98
CA SER A 166 -14.91 -12.39 -3.98
C SER A 166 -16.27 -12.45 -3.30
N VAL A 167 -16.81 -11.30 -2.87
CA VAL A 167 -18.16 -11.21 -2.28
C VAL A 167 -19.24 -11.63 -3.27
N PHE A 168 -19.10 -11.27 -4.55
CA PHE A 168 -20.03 -11.72 -5.58
C PHE A 168 -19.99 -13.23 -5.80
N ARG A 169 -18.79 -13.85 -5.83
CA ARG A 169 -18.67 -15.32 -5.89
C ARG A 169 -19.37 -15.97 -4.69
N MET A 170 -19.17 -15.45 -3.48
CA MET A 170 -19.86 -15.93 -2.28
C MET A 170 -21.39 -15.80 -2.37
N MET A 171 -21.90 -14.73 -2.99
CA MET A 171 -23.34 -14.55 -3.22
C MET A 171 -23.88 -15.66 -4.14
N GLN A 172 -23.11 -16.09 -5.13
CA GLN A 172 -23.53 -17.08 -6.13
C GLN A 172 -23.51 -18.51 -5.61
N ASP A 173 -22.73 -18.80 -4.58
CA ASP A 173 -22.76 -20.10 -3.88
C ASP A 173 -24.10 -20.33 -3.12
N ARG A 174 -24.94 -19.30 -3.03
CA ARG A 174 -26.24 -19.37 -2.36
C ARG A 174 -27.40 -19.51 -3.36
N ALA A 175 -28.29 -20.48 -3.10
CA ALA A 175 -29.47 -20.71 -3.94
C ALA A 175 -30.60 -19.69 -3.72
N ASP A 176 -30.63 -19.00 -2.58
CA ASP A 176 -31.70 -18.09 -2.15
C ASP A 176 -31.49 -16.63 -2.57
N CYS A 177 -30.31 -16.28 -3.08
CA CYS A 177 -29.94 -14.90 -3.42
C CYS A 177 -29.43 -14.81 -4.87
N ARG A 178 -30.16 -14.09 -5.71
CA ARG A 178 -29.77 -13.87 -7.11
C ARG A 178 -29.30 -12.43 -7.31
N ALA A 179 -28.18 -12.28 -8.01
CA ALA A 179 -27.63 -10.98 -8.37
C ALA A 179 -28.62 -10.18 -9.23
N ASP A 180 -28.78 -8.90 -8.88
CA ASP A 180 -29.58 -7.94 -9.64
C ASP A 180 -28.70 -7.03 -10.51
N GLU A 181 -29.31 -6.10 -11.23
CA GLU A 181 -28.58 -5.17 -12.09
C GLU A 181 -27.56 -4.33 -11.30
N ILE A 182 -27.88 -3.94 -10.06
CA ILE A 182 -27.00 -3.15 -9.20
C ILE A 182 -25.77 -3.97 -8.79
N THR A 183 -25.97 -5.24 -8.41
CA THR A 183 -24.89 -6.18 -8.14
C THR A 183 -23.93 -6.25 -9.33
N LEU A 184 -24.49 -6.50 -10.52
CA LEU A 184 -23.72 -6.74 -11.72
C LEU A 184 -22.99 -5.50 -12.21
N LEU A 185 -23.58 -4.30 -12.11
CA LEU A 185 -22.88 -3.05 -12.41
C LEU A 185 -21.64 -2.87 -11.52
N GLY A 186 -21.75 -3.18 -10.22
CA GLY A 186 -20.63 -3.13 -9.29
C GLY A 186 -19.52 -4.11 -9.65
N VAL A 187 -19.88 -5.32 -10.05
CA VAL A 187 -18.92 -6.38 -10.45
C VAL A 187 -18.27 -6.06 -11.80
N VAL A 188 -19.05 -5.58 -12.78
CA VAL A 188 -18.53 -5.14 -14.09
C VAL A 188 -17.51 -4.02 -13.88
N LEU A 189 -17.81 -3.03 -13.05
CA LEU A 189 -16.88 -1.96 -12.71
C LEU A 189 -15.59 -2.50 -12.04
N ALA A 190 -15.71 -3.47 -11.13
CA ALA A 190 -14.54 -4.13 -10.54
C ALA A 190 -13.67 -4.82 -11.61
N CYS A 191 -14.29 -5.51 -12.58
CA CYS A 191 -13.60 -6.15 -13.70
C CYS A 191 -12.87 -5.12 -14.58
N THR A 192 -13.56 -4.01 -14.92
CA THR A 192 -13.01 -2.88 -15.68
C THR A 192 -11.74 -2.30 -15.04
N GLN A 193 -11.75 -2.15 -13.71
CA GLN A 193 -10.62 -1.57 -12.98
C GLN A 193 -9.45 -2.55 -12.88
N LEU A 194 -9.72 -3.84 -12.67
CA LEU A 194 -8.70 -4.89 -12.60
C LEU A 194 -8.15 -5.31 -13.97
N GLY A 195 -8.87 -5.01 -15.07
CA GLY A 195 -8.58 -5.58 -16.38
C GLY A 195 -8.90 -7.07 -16.49
N ALA A 196 -9.82 -7.57 -15.66
CA ALA A 196 -10.20 -8.98 -15.58
C ALA A 196 -11.19 -9.37 -16.69
N LEU A 197 -10.66 -9.56 -17.91
CA LEU A 197 -11.45 -9.86 -19.11
C LEU A 197 -12.20 -11.19 -19.02
N ALA A 198 -11.59 -12.25 -18.47
CA ALA A 198 -12.22 -13.56 -18.37
C ALA A 198 -13.40 -13.51 -17.39
N MET A 199 -13.21 -12.86 -16.23
CA MET A 199 -14.31 -12.58 -15.30
C MET A 199 -15.40 -11.71 -15.96
N GLY A 200 -15.04 -10.65 -16.66
CA GLY A 200 -16.01 -9.79 -17.35
C GLY A 200 -16.85 -10.53 -18.40
N ARG A 201 -16.23 -11.43 -19.18
CA ARG A 201 -16.94 -12.33 -20.11
C ARG A 201 -17.87 -13.29 -19.39
N TRP A 202 -17.44 -13.80 -18.24
CA TRP A 202 -18.26 -14.68 -17.42
C TRP A 202 -19.50 -13.95 -16.87
N VAL A 203 -19.34 -12.72 -16.39
CA VAL A 203 -20.46 -11.86 -15.95
C VAL A 203 -21.42 -11.54 -17.10
N HIS A 204 -20.90 -11.25 -18.29
CA HIS A 204 -21.74 -11.04 -19.47
C HIS A 204 -22.54 -12.31 -19.84
N ALA A 205 -21.89 -13.48 -19.86
CA ALA A 205 -22.57 -14.76 -20.09
C ALA A 205 -23.60 -15.09 -18.99
N TYR A 206 -23.34 -14.69 -17.75
CA TYR A 206 -24.30 -14.79 -16.65
C TYR A 206 -25.55 -13.97 -16.94
N ILE A 207 -25.43 -12.71 -17.38
CA ILE A 207 -26.56 -11.85 -17.77
C ILE A 207 -27.44 -12.52 -18.83
N ASP A 208 -26.80 -13.05 -19.89
CA ASP A 208 -27.49 -13.70 -21.00
C ASP A 208 -28.20 -14.98 -20.57
N LYS A 209 -27.51 -15.87 -19.84
CA LYS A 209 -28.06 -17.14 -19.34
C LYS A 209 -29.28 -16.93 -18.45
N HIS A 210 -29.30 -15.82 -17.72
CA HIS A 210 -30.33 -15.46 -16.77
C HIS A 210 -31.45 -14.62 -17.38
N LEU A 211 -31.42 -14.38 -18.70
CA LEU A 211 -32.41 -13.62 -19.47
C LEU A 211 -32.72 -12.26 -18.84
N MET A 212 -31.70 -11.63 -18.25
CA MET A 212 -31.85 -10.29 -17.69
C MET A 212 -31.97 -9.29 -18.84
N LYS A 213 -32.94 -8.38 -18.76
CA LYS A 213 -33.10 -7.32 -19.76
C LYS A 213 -31.83 -6.48 -19.80
N MET A 214 -31.16 -6.44 -20.95
CA MET A 214 -30.01 -5.56 -21.17
C MET A 214 -30.48 -4.11 -21.20
N SER A 215 -30.29 -3.38 -20.11
CA SER A 215 -30.52 -1.93 -20.07
C SER A 215 -29.42 -1.20 -20.82
N ILE A 216 -29.67 0.05 -21.24
CA ILE A 216 -28.63 0.92 -21.83
C ILE A 216 -27.46 1.08 -20.85
N ASN A 217 -27.74 1.19 -19.56
CA ASN A 217 -26.72 1.32 -18.50
C ASN A 217 -25.82 0.09 -18.41
N MET A 218 -26.41 -1.11 -18.40
CA MET A 218 -25.65 -2.37 -18.37
C MET A 218 -24.85 -2.57 -19.67
N GLY A 219 -25.46 -2.31 -20.83
CA GLY A 219 -24.79 -2.38 -22.12
C GLY A 219 -23.59 -1.43 -22.19
N THR A 220 -23.77 -0.18 -21.76
CA THR A 220 -22.70 0.82 -21.69
C THR A 220 -21.56 0.38 -20.76
N ALA A 221 -21.90 -0.15 -19.58
CA ALA A 221 -20.90 -0.65 -18.63
C ALA A 221 -20.10 -1.84 -19.19
N LEU A 222 -20.75 -2.74 -19.92
CA LEU A 222 -20.09 -3.86 -20.60
C LEU A 222 -19.20 -3.40 -21.76
N VAL A 223 -19.62 -2.41 -22.55
CA VAL A 223 -18.79 -1.81 -23.60
C VAL A 223 -17.53 -1.20 -22.99
N ASP A 224 -17.67 -0.41 -21.90
CA ASP A 224 -16.52 0.18 -21.17
C ASP A 224 -15.61 -0.92 -20.63
N MET A 225 -16.18 -1.97 -20.04
CA MET A 225 -15.43 -3.12 -19.51
C MET A 225 -14.61 -3.80 -20.61
N TYR A 226 -15.22 -4.17 -21.74
CA TYR A 226 -14.49 -4.82 -22.83
C TYR A 226 -13.37 -3.95 -23.39
N ALA A 227 -13.62 -2.65 -23.59
CA ALA A 227 -12.61 -1.71 -24.07
C ALA A 227 -11.45 -1.61 -23.06
N ARG A 228 -11.76 -1.34 -21.78
CA ARG A 228 -10.76 -1.16 -20.72
C ARG A 228 -10.09 -2.45 -20.23
N CYS A 229 -10.60 -3.63 -20.60
CA CYS A 229 -9.94 -4.92 -20.41
C CYS A 229 -9.12 -5.35 -21.65
N GLY A 230 -8.95 -4.47 -22.64
CA GLY A 230 -8.07 -4.68 -23.79
C GLY A 230 -8.68 -5.52 -24.91
N SER A 231 -10.01 -5.59 -25.00
CA SER A 231 -10.75 -6.35 -26.02
C SER A 231 -11.67 -5.41 -26.82
N ILE A 232 -11.06 -4.43 -27.51
CA ILE A 232 -11.78 -3.37 -28.23
C ILE A 232 -12.75 -3.90 -29.30
N ASP A 233 -12.42 -5.01 -29.96
CA ASP A 233 -13.30 -5.64 -30.96
C ASP A 233 -14.61 -6.14 -30.34
N ALA A 234 -14.53 -6.74 -29.15
CA ALA A 234 -15.72 -7.20 -28.42
C ALA A 234 -16.57 -6.01 -27.96
N ALA A 235 -15.93 -4.92 -27.53
CA ALA A 235 -16.62 -3.67 -27.19
C ALA A 235 -17.37 -3.10 -28.40
N MET A 236 -16.70 -3.04 -29.56
CA MET A 236 -17.29 -2.53 -30.81
C MET A 236 -18.43 -3.41 -31.31
N ASN A 237 -18.30 -4.74 -31.22
CA ASN A 237 -19.36 -5.67 -31.59
C ASN A 237 -20.59 -5.51 -30.70
N LEU A 238 -20.40 -5.39 -29.38
CA LEU A 238 -21.49 -5.14 -28.44
C LEU A 238 -22.15 -3.79 -28.72
N PHE A 239 -21.36 -2.72 -28.88
CA PHE A 239 -21.84 -1.38 -29.20
C PHE A 239 -22.68 -1.35 -30.49
N LYS A 240 -22.25 -2.06 -31.54
CA LYS A 240 -23.00 -2.18 -32.79
C LYS A 240 -24.31 -2.95 -32.62
N GLY A 241 -24.33 -3.95 -31.74
CA GLY A 241 -25.51 -4.78 -31.45
C GLY A 241 -26.54 -4.15 -30.50
N MET A 242 -26.22 -3.04 -29.84
CA MET A 242 -27.18 -2.33 -28.98
C MET A 242 -28.29 -1.67 -29.81
N ALA A 243 -29.55 -1.92 -29.42
CA ALA A 243 -30.73 -1.35 -30.09
C ALA A 243 -30.87 0.16 -29.84
N GLU A 244 -30.57 0.61 -28.63
CA GLU A 244 -30.59 2.01 -28.21
C GLU A 244 -29.20 2.40 -27.68
N ARG A 245 -28.75 3.60 -28.03
CA ARG A 245 -27.45 4.16 -27.62
C ARG A 245 -27.65 5.62 -27.25
N ASP A 246 -27.35 5.96 -26.00
CA ASP A 246 -27.35 7.34 -25.53
C ASP A 246 -25.97 7.99 -25.72
N VAL A 247 -25.87 9.30 -25.48
CA VAL A 247 -24.61 10.07 -25.56
C VAL A 247 -23.47 9.35 -24.85
N ARG A 248 -23.73 8.86 -23.61
CA ARG A 248 -22.74 8.15 -22.79
C ARG A 248 -22.22 6.89 -23.49
N THR A 249 -23.09 6.10 -24.11
CA THR A 249 -22.71 4.89 -24.85
C THR A 249 -21.70 5.22 -25.97
N TRP A 250 -21.94 6.31 -26.71
CA TRP A 250 -21.03 6.79 -27.75
C TRP A 250 -19.71 7.29 -27.17
N SER A 251 -19.74 8.13 -26.14
CA SER A 251 -18.53 8.68 -25.51
C SER A 251 -17.62 7.55 -24.98
N VAL A 252 -18.19 6.51 -24.36
CA VAL A 252 -17.45 5.34 -23.87
C VAL A 252 -16.73 4.62 -25.01
N MET A 253 -17.41 4.40 -26.14
CA MET A 253 -16.80 3.70 -27.28
C MET A 253 -15.72 4.56 -27.96
N ILE A 254 -15.95 5.86 -28.14
CA ILE A 254 -14.97 6.82 -28.68
C ILE A 254 -13.73 6.88 -27.77
N GLY A 255 -13.94 7.01 -26.46
CA GLY A 255 -12.86 6.99 -25.46
C GLY A 255 -12.10 5.66 -25.44
N GLY A 256 -12.80 4.54 -25.60
CA GLY A 256 -12.22 3.20 -25.75
C GLY A 256 -11.27 3.11 -26.96
N LEU A 257 -11.69 3.60 -28.13
CA LEU A 257 -10.83 3.67 -29.32
C LEU A 257 -9.63 4.60 -29.10
N ALA A 258 -9.84 5.75 -28.45
CA ALA A 258 -8.80 6.71 -28.12
C ALA A 258 -7.66 6.10 -27.29
N VAL A 259 -8.00 5.43 -26.17
CA VAL A 259 -6.99 4.80 -25.30
C VAL A 259 -6.28 3.62 -25.97
N HIS A 260 -6.88 3.00 -27.00
CA HIS A 260 -6.23 1.99 -27.83
C HIS A 260 -5.31 2.58 -28.92
N GLY A 261 -5.30 3.90 -29.10
CA GLY A 261 -4.51 4.57 -30.14
C GLY A 261 -5.17 4.56 -31.52
N LEU A 262 -6.43 4.16 -31.61
CA LEU A 262 -7.22 4.11 -32.86
C LEU A 262 -7.87 5.47 -33.11
N GLY A 263 -7.06 6.53 -33.16
CA GLY A 263 -7.56 7.91 -33.18
C GLY A 263 -8.44 8.24 -34.38
N ASN A 264 -8.09 7.74 -35.58
CA ASN A 264 -8.92 7.93 -36.78
C ASN A 264 -10.30 7.29 -36.63
N GLU A 265 -10.35 6.03 -36.18
CA GLU A 265 -11.61 5.32 -35.95
C GLU A 265 -12.46 6.01 -34.87
N ALA A 266 -11.83 6.58 -33.84
CA ALA A 266 -12.51 7.35 -32.82
C ALA A 266 -13.16 8.62 -33.39
N LEU A 267 -12.45 9.36 -34.26
CA LEU A 267 -13.00 10.54 -34.93
C LEU A 267 -14.07 10.19 -35.97
N ASP A 268 -13.93 9.08 -36.68
CA ASP A 268 -14.97 8.60 -37.59
C ASP A 268 -16.24 8.22 -36.82
N LEU A 269 -16.11 7.62 -35.63
CA LEU A 269 -17.24 7.32 -34.77
C LEU A 269 -17.86 8.59 -34.16
N PHE A 270 -17.05 9.58 -33.82
CA PHE A 270 -17.50 10.90 -33.39
C PHE A 270 -18.35 11.58 -34.48
N ARG A 271 -17.86 11.61 -35.73
CA ARG A 271 -18.63 12.15 -36.87
C ARG A 271 -19.90 11.36 -37.15
N LYS A 272 -19.86 10.04 -36.95
CA LYS A 272 -21.05 9.20 -37.08
C LYS A 272 -22.10 9.53 -36.02
N MET A 273 -21.70 9.78 -34.78
CA MET A 273 -22.59 10.22 -33.70
C MET A 273 -23.32 11.52 -34.09
N GLU A 274 -22.60 12.48 -34.68
CA GLU A 274 -23.17 13.71 -35.22
C GLU A 274 -24.15 13.43 -36.37
N GLY A 275 -23.76 12.56 -37.31
CA GLY A 275 -24.61 12.14 -38.44
C GLY A 275 -25.89 11.43 -38.02
N ASP A 276 -25.87 10.71 -36.89
CA ASP A 276 -27.02 10.05 -36.27
C ASP A 276 -27.89 11.04 -35.44
N GLY A 277 -27.53 12.34 -35.42
CA GLY A 277 -28.29 13.40 -34.75
C GLY A 277 -28.14 13.43 -33.22
N ILE A 278 -27.10 12.80 -32.68
CA ILE A 278 -26.84 12.73 -31.24
C ILE A 278 -25.80 13.81 -30.90
N PRO A 279 -26.16 14.85 -30.14
CA PRO A 279 -25.23 15.95 -29.87
C PRO A 279 -24.09 15.52 -28.94
N PRO A 280 -22.82 15.78 -29.30
CA PRO A 280 -21.68 15.56 -28.42
C PRO A 280 -21.77 16.39 -27.14
N ASP A 281 -21.43 15.79 -26.00
CA ASP A 281 -21.30 16.48 -24.73
C ASP A 281 -19.82 16.69 -24.34
N SER A 282 -19.61 17.32 -23.18
CA SER A 282 -18.30 17.57 -22.58
C SER A 282 -17.42 16.30 -22.49
N VAL A 283 -17.99 15.14 -22.13
CA VAL A 283 -17.24 13.87 -22.04
C VAL A 283 -16.87 13.34 -23.42
N THR A 284 -17.75 13.52 -24.39
CA THR A 284 -17.52 13.13 -25.79
C THR A 284 -16.37 13.92 -26.40
N PHE A 285 -16.33 15.25 -26.19
CA PHE A 285 -15.23 16.11 -26.63
C PHE A 285 -13.90 15.73 -25.98
N THR A 286 -13.90 15.47 -24.67
CA THR A 286 -12.70 14.97 -23.98
C THR A 286 -12.19 13.68 -24.62
N SER A 287 -13.08 12.75 -24.96
CA SER A 287 -12.72 11.48 -25.62
C SER A 287 -12.13 11.68 -27.03
N ALA A 288 -12.69 12.60 -27.82
CA ALA A 288 -12.19 12.96 -29.14
C ALA A 288 -10.82 13.67 -29.07
N LEU A 289 -10.62 14.59 -28.12
CA LEU A 289 -9.34 15.25 -27.90
C LEU A 289 -8.26 14.27 -27.40
N CYS A 290 -8.62 13.32 -26.54
CA CYS A 290 -7.74 12.20 -26.16
C CYS A 290 -7.31 11.39 -27.39
N ALA A 291 -8.22 11.09 -28.32
CA ALA A 291 -7.92 10.40 -29.57
C ALA A 291 -6.91 11.19 -30.41
N CYS A 292 -7.10 12.50 -30.56
CA CYS A 292 -6.15 13.39 -31.22
C CYS A 292 -4.78 13.35 -30.55
N SER A 293 -4.72 13.49 -29.22
CA SER A 293 -3.47 13.41 -28.44
C SER A 293 -2.71 12.10 -28.68
N HIS A 294 -3.42 10.97 -28.70
CA HIS A 294 -2.79 9.65 -28.81
C HIS A 294 -2.36 9.28 -30.23
N ALA A 295 -2.94 9.93 -31.23
CA ALA A 295 -2.62 9.77 -32.65
C ALA A 295 -1.72 10.89 -33.21
N GLY A 296 -1.46 11.96 -32.44
CA GLY A 296 -0.64 13.10 -32.88
C GLY A 296 -1.35 14.06 -33.84
N MET A 297 -2.68 14.10 -33.82
CA MET A 297 -3.51 14.93 -34.72
C MET A 297 -3.67 16.35 -34.15
N VAL A 298 -2.61 17.16 -34.22
CA VAL A 298 -2.54 18.50 -33.61
C VAL A 298 -3.60 19.45 -34.19
N THR A 299 -3.71 19.48 -35.52
CA THR A 299 -4.62 20.38 -36.23
C THR A 299 -6.08 20.05 -35.89
N GLU A 300 -6.45 18.78 -35.97
CA GLU A 300 -7.79 18.29 -35.68
C GLU A 300 -8.15 18.53 -34.21
N GLY A 301 -7.22 18.29 -33.27
CA GLY A 301 -7.47 18.53 -31.85
C GLY A 301 -7.72 20.00 -31.51
N LEU A 302 -7.00 20.92 -32.15
CA LEU A 302 -7.24 22.36 -31.97
C LEU A 302 -8.57 22.81 -32.60
N LEU A 303 -8.95 22.24 -33.75
CA LEU A 303 -10.24 22.49 -34.38
C LEU A 303 -11.41 22.01 -33.51
N ILE A 304 -11.32 20.78 -32.99
CA ILE A 304 -12.36 20.20 -32.12
C ILE A 304 -12.58 21.06 -30.87
N LEU A 305 -11.51 21.55 -30.25
CA LEU A 305 -11.63 22.45 -29.07
C LEU A 305 -12.37 23.75 -29.41
N ASP A 306 -12.11 24.31 -30.60
CA ASP A 306 -12.72 25.56 -31.06
C ASP A 306 -14.21 25.35 -31.42
N GLU A 307 -14.52 24.27 -32.14
CA GLU A 307 -15.89 23.88 -32.52
C GLU A 307 -16.77 23.58 -31.31
N MET A 308 -16.21 22.97 -30.26
CA MET A 308 -16.92 22.69 -29.00
C MET A 308 -17.63 23.93 -28.45
N SER A 309 -16.96 25.08 -28.45
CA SER A 309 -17.54 26.35 -27.99
C SER A 309 -18.44 26.99 -29.05
N LYS A 310 -17.95 27.06 -30.31
CA LYS A 310 -18.58 27.87 -31.36
C LYS A 310 -19.79 27.23 -32.01
N VAL A 311 -19.78 25.90 -32.15
CA VAL A 311 -20.80 25.13 -32.88
C VAL A 311 -21.74 24.45 -31.89
N TYR A 312 -21.19 23.84 -30.84
CA TYR A 312 -21.96 23.00 -29.92
C TYR A 312 -22.36 23.71 -28.62
N ASN A 313 -21.88 24.94 -28.39
CA ASN A 313 -22.14 25.72 -27.18
C ASN A 313 -21.84 24.94 -25.89
N VAL A 314 -20.80 24.11 -25.92
CA VAL A 314 -20.28 23.39 -24.75
C VAL A 314 -19.04 24.14 -24.28
N GLU A 315 -19.03 24.57 -23.02
CA GLU A 315 -17.89 25.31 -22.49
C GLU A 315 -16.69 24.37 -22.20
N PRO A 316 -15.48 24.68 -22.72
CA PRO A 316 -14.30 23.87 -22.46
C PRO A 316 -13.93 23.86 -20.97
N THR A 317 -13.84 22.66 -20.40
CA THR A 317 -13.37 22.44 -19.02
C THR A 317 -11.85 22.23 -18.98
N ILE A 318 -11.27 22.21 -17.78
CA ILE A 318 -9.83 21.95 -17.58
C ILE A 318 -9.34 20.62 -18.18
N GLU A 319 -10.22 19.61 -18.25
CA GLU A 319 -9.92 18.31 -18.86
C GLU A 319 -9.67 18.43 -20.37
N HIS A 320 -10.43 19.28 -21.07
CA HIS A 320 -10.26 19.56 -22.50
C HIS A 320 -8.93 20.26 -22.77
N TYR A 321 -8.63 21.31 -22.00
CA TYR A 321 -7.35 22.00 -22.09
C TYR A 321 -6.18 21.05 -21.75
N GLY A 322 -6.36 20.15 -20.78
CA GLY A 322 -5.42 19.08 -20.45
C GLY A 322 -5.08 18.18 -21.63
N CYS A 323 -6.08 17.73 -22.37
CA CYS A 323 -5.89 16.92 -23.57
C CYS A 323 -5.09 17.66 -24.65
N VAL A 324 -5.33 18.96 -24.82
CA VAL A 324 -4.64 19.79 -25.82
C VAL A 324 -3.20 20.10 -25.40
N VAL A 325 -2.94 20.34 -24.11
CA VAL A 325 -1.58 20.47 -23.59
C VAL A 325 -0.79 19.17 -23.75
N ASP A 326 -1.42 18.02 -23.47
CA ASP A 326 -0.82 16.71 -23.71
C ASP A 326 -0.57 16.48 -25.20
N LEU A 327 -1.49 16.86 -26.09
CA LEU A 327 -1.32 16.80 -27.55
C LEU A 327 -0.14 17.63 -28.06
N LEU A 328 -0.08 18.92 -27.69
CA LEU A 328 1.01 19.83 -28.08
C LEU A 328 2.34 19.37 -27.47
N GLY A 329 2.31 18.98 -26.20
CA GLY A 329 3.46 18.46 -25.47
C GLY A 329 4.05 17.24 -26.16
N ARG A 330 3.23 16.25 -26.52
CA ARG A 330 3.65 15.05 -27.27
C ARG A 330 4.21 15.34 -28.64
N ALA A 331 3.67 16.35 -29.32
CA ALA A 331 4.13 16.76 -30.64
C ALA A 331 5.45 17.55 -30.59
N GLY A 332 6.02 17.80 -29.40
CA GLY A 332 7.25 18.57 -29.21
C GLY A 332 7.05 20.10 -29.21
N HIS A 333 5.81 20.57 -29.32
CA HIS A 333 5.44 21.99 -29.33
C HIS A 333 5.37 22.56 -27.91
N LEU A 334 6.48 22.47 -27.16
CA LEU A 334 6.51 22.83 -25.74
C LEU A 334 6.22 24.31 -25.48
N GLU A 335 6.76 25.20 -26.31
CA GLU A 335 6.52 26.65 -26.17
C GLU A 335 5.08 27.03 -26.48
N ASP A 336 4.48 26.40 -27.50
CA ASP A 336 3.07 26.59 -27.84
C ASP A 336 2.18 26.07 -26.70
N ALA A 337 2.52 24.93 -26.11
CA ALA A 337 1.82 24.38 -24.95
C ALA A 337 1.89 25.31 -23.73
N LEU A 338 3.06 25.90 -23.45
CA LEU A 338 3.23 26.88 -22.37
C LEU A 338 2.43 28.17 -22.65
N ALA A 339 2.50 28.69 -23.87
CA ALA A 339 1.72 29.86 -24.28
C ALA A 339 0.21 29.58 -24.17
N PHE A 340 -0.21 28.37 -24.52
CA PHE A 340 -1.58 27.92 -24.41
C PHE A 340 -2.06 27.86 -22.95
N ILE A 341 -1.28 27.28 -22.04
CA ILE A 341 -1.58 27.28 -20.59
C ILE A 341 -1.76 28.71 -20.06
N LYS A 342 -0.91 29.65 -20.49
CA LYS A 342 -0.99 31.06 -20.05
C LYS A 342 -2.24 31.78 -20.56
N ARG A 343 -2.89 31.28 -21.61
CA ARG A 343 -4.08 31.89 -22.23
C ARG A 343 -5.40 31.30 -21.72
N ILE A 344 -5.38 30.24 -20.91
CA ILE A 344 -6.62 29.61 -20.46
C ILE A 344 -7.43 30.58 -19.57
N PRO A 345 -8.78 30.51 -19.58
CA PRO A 345 -9.63 31.51 -18.95
C PRO A 345 -9.76 31.37 -17.42
N PHE A 346 -9.11 30.39 -16.81
CA PHE A 346 -9.15 30.10 -15.37
C PHE A 346 -7.76 29.74 -14.84
N LYS A 347 -7.63 29.60 -13.51
CA LYS A 347 -6.34 29.26 -12.90
C LYS A 347 -5.94 27.82 -13.27
N PRO A 348 -4.75 27.58 -13.87
CA PRO A 348 -4.25 26.24 -14.13
C PRO A 348 -4.16 25.42 -12.84
N ASP A 349 -4.53 24.15 -12.90
CA ASP A 349 -4.36 23.20 -11.79
C ASP A 349 -3.07 22.39 -11.92
N VAL A 350 -2.82 21.54 -10.92
CA VAL A 350 -1.61 20.70 -10.87
C VAL A 350 -1.60 19.67 -12.01
N VAL A 351 -2.76 19.19 -12.46
CA VAL A 351 -2.86 18.16 -13.52
C VAL A 351 -2.48 18.74 -14.87
N LEU A 352 -2.93 19.95 -15.20
CA LEU A 352 -2.61 20.65 -16.44
C LEU A 352 -1.11 20.94 -16.55
N TRP A 353 -0.50 21.47 -15.50
CA TRP A 353 0.94 21.65 -15.43
C TRP A 353 1.70 20.33 -15.50
N GLY A 354 1.19 19.29 -14.83
CA GLY A 354 1.76 17.95 -14.87
C GLY A 354 1.84 17.38 -16.29
N SER A 355 0.87 17.69 -17.15
CA SER A 355 0.85 17.25 -18.56
C SER A 355 2.00 17.86 -19.37
N LEU A 356 2.23 19.17 -19.24
CA LEU A 356 3.38 19.84 -19.87
C LEU A 356 4.70 19.34 -19.28
N LEU A 357 4.74 19.12 -17.98
CA LEU A 357 5.94 18.68 -17.29
C LEU A 357 6.42 17.29 -17.76
N VAL A 358 5.48 16.38 -18.01
CA VAL A 358 5.77 15.08 -18.60
C VAL A 358 6.34 15.23 -20.02
N ALA A 359 5.82 16.17 -20.82
CA ALA A 359 6.34 16.48 -22.14
C ALA A 359 7.76 17.09 -22.09
N CYS A 360 8.03 18.02 -21.16
CA CYS A 360 9.36 18.57 -20.94
C CYS A 360 10.38 17.46 -20.64
N ARG A 361 10.00 16.45 -19.84
CA ARG A 361 10.86 15.28 -19.58
C ARG A 361 11.12 14.47 -20.85
N ALA A 362 10.06 14.17 -21.61
CA ALA A 362 10.16 13.37 -22.83
C ALA A 362 11.06 14.04 -23.89
N HIS A 363 10.96 15.36 -24.03
CA HIS A 363 11.77 16.16 -24.97
C HIS A 363 13.05 16.73 -24.36
N LYS A 364 13.45 16.29 -23.16
CA LYS A 364 14.67 16.71 -22.45
C LYS A 364 14.82 18.22 -22.26
N ASN A 365 13.70 18.96 -22.16
CA ASN A 365 13.69 20.38 -21.86
C ASN A 365 13.69 20.62 -20.34
N VAL A 366 14.89 20.55 -19.77
CA VAL A 366 15.15 20.70 -18.32
C VAL A 366 14.70 22.06 -17.79
N GLN A 367 14.98 23.15 -18.53
CA GLN A 367 14.71 24.52 -18.08
C GLN A 367 13.21 24.76 -17.89
N MET A 368 12.40 24.36 -18.88
CA MET A 368 10.95 24.45 -18.78
C MET A 368 10.41 23.49 -17.72
N GLY A 369 11.00 22.29 -17.60
CA GLY A 369 10.63 21.32 -16.56
C GLY A 369 10.80 21.87 -15.14
N GLU A 370 11.91 22.56 -14.85
CA GLU A 370 12.15 23.20 -13.55
C GLU A 370 11.11 24.30 -13.25
N MET A 371 10.79 25.13 -14.25
CA MET A 371 9.79 26.18 -14.13
C MET A 371 8.40 25.61 -13.81
N VAL A 372 7.96 24.62 -14.60
CA VAL A 372 6.63 24.01 -14.43
C VAL A 372 6.51 23.29 -13.08
N ALA A 373 7.56 22.58 -12.65
CA ALA A 373 7.58 21.96 -11.32
C ALA A 373 7.43 22.99 -10.19
N LYS A 374 8.08 24.16 -10.30
CA LYS A 374 7.90 25.27 -9.33
C LYS A 374 6.49 25.83 -9.34
N GLU A 375 5.84 25.96 -10.51
CA GLU A 375 4.43 26.38 -10.59
C GLU A 375 3.49 25.37 -9.91
N MET A 376 3.71 24.06 -10.10
CA MET A 376 2.93 23.03 -9.40
C MET A 376 3.06 23.13 -7.88
N LEU A 377 4.28 23.37 -7.37
CA LEU A 377 4.52 23.50 -5.93
C LEU A 377 3.94 24.77 -5.31
N LYS A 378 3.73 25.83 -6.10
CA LYS A 378 2.96 27.01 -5.66
C LYS A 378 1.48 26.70 -5.46
N LEU A 379 0.94 25.72 -6.18
CA LEU A 379 -0.45 25.30 -6.08
C LEU A 379 -0.66 24.27 -4.97
N ASP A 380 0.24 23.29 -4.89
CA ASP A 380 0.24 22.24 -3.87
C ASP A 380 1.70 21.98 -3.42
N PRO A 381 2.11 22.58 -2.28
CA PRO A 381 3.46 22.41 -1.74
C PRO A 381 3.81 20.95 -1.39
N HIS A 382 2.81 20.10 -1.17
CA HIS A 382 2.98 18.71 -0.77
C HIS A 382 2.82 17.73 -1.94
N HIS A 383 2.76 18.23 -3.17
CA HIS A 383 2.53 17.42 -4.35
C HIS A 383 3.72 16.48 -4.66
N CYS A 384 3.58 15.21 -4.27
CA CYS A 384 4.63 14.18 -4.40
C CYS A 384 5.21 14.09 -5.83
N GLY A 385 4.36 14.11 -6.86
CA GLY A 385 4.81 13.98 -8.24
C GLY A 385 5.68 15.14 -8.73
N ALA A 386 5.40 16.36 -8.24
CA ALA A 386 6.15 17.56 -8.60
C ALA A 386 7.53 17.56 -7.90
N LEU A 387 7.57 17.19 -6.63
CA LEU A 387 8.81 17.07 -5.85
C LEU A 387 9.74 15.98 -6.41
N VAL A 388 9.20 14.79 -6.69
CA VAL A 388 9.99 13.69 -7.29
C VAL A 388 10.59 14.12 -8.62
N LEU A 389 9.81 14.81 -9.45
CA LEU A 389 10.32 15.22 -10.75
C LEU A 389 11.31 16.38 -10.65
N LEU A 390 11.07 17.37 -9.77
CA LEU A 390 12.02 18.45 -9.51
C LEU A 390 13.36 17.89 -9.04
N SER A 391 13.33 16.89 -8.15
CA SER A 391 14.51 16.13 -7.71
C SER A 391 15.21 15.44 -8.91
N ASN A 392 14.46 14.80 -9.81
CA ASN A 392 15.04 14.17 -11.00
C ASN A 392 15.64 15.18 -11.98
N VAL A 393 15.00 16.34 -12.17
CA VAL A 393 15.51 17.44 -13.01
C VAL A 393 16.83 17.96 -12.44
N TYR A 394 16.91 18.19 -11.13
CA TYR A 394 18.15 18.60 -10.47
C TYR A 394 19.24 17.54 -10.60
N ALA A 395 18.93 16.26 -10.40
CA ALA A 395 19.86 15.16 -10.59
C ALA A 395 20.41 15.11 -12.02
N SER A 396 19.54 15.26 -13.05
CA SER A 396 19.96 15.25 -14.46
C SER A 396 20.90 16.40 -14.85
N THR A 397 20.98 17.44 -14.01
CA THR A 397 21.87 18.60 -14.20
C THR A 397 23.04 18.64 -13.22
N GLY A 398 23.24 17.59 -12.41
CA GLY A 398 24.30 17.53 -11.40
C GLY A 398 24.10 18.47 -10.19
N LYS A 399 22.90 18.99 -9.98
CA LYS A 399 22.55 19.91 -8.89
C LYS A 399 22.20 19.15 -7.59
N TRP A 400 23.18 18.42 -7.03
CA TRP A 400 22.96 17.48 -5.92
C TRP A 400 22.48 18.12 -4.61
N ALA A 401 22.93 19.34 -4.29
CA ALA A 401 22.47 20.07 -3.10
C ALA A 401 20.94 20.30 -3.12
N GLN A 402 20.40 20.67 -4.28
CA GLN A 402 18.95 20.86 -4.46
C GLN A 402 18.21 19.51 -4.49
N VAL A 403 18.84 18.43 -4.96
CA VAL A 403 18.27 17.07 -4.86
C VAL A 403 18.09 16.69 -3.39
N GLU A 404 19.10 16.93 -2.57
CA GLU A 404 19.08 16.64 -1.13
C GLU A 404 18.02 17.50 -0.41
N GLU A 405 17.95 18.80 -0.70
CA GLU A 405 16.94 19.70 -0.15
C GLU A 405 15.51 19.19 -0.41
N VAL A 406 15.21 18.86 -1.67
CA VAL A 406 13.87 18.36 -2.07
C VAL A 406 13.57 17.02 -1.42
N ARG A 407 14.55 16.11 -1.31
CA ARG A 407 14.37 14.80 -0.68
C ARG A 407 14.22 14.90 0.84
N SER A 408 14.95 15.79 1.49
CA SER A 408 14.81 16.09 2.92
C SER A 408 13.41 16.63 3.21
N PHE A 409 12.94 17.60 2.41
CA PHE A 409 11.58 18.12 2.52
C PHE A 409 10.52 17.02 2.36
N MET A 410 10.67 16.12 1.37
CA MET A 410 9.77 14.98 1.21
C MET A 410 9.77 14.05 2.44
N LYS A 411 10.92 13.83 3.06
CA LYS A 411 11.08 12.99 4.25
C LYS A 411 10.41 13.63 5.47
N ASP A 412 10.66 14.92 5.70
CA ASP A 412 10.13 15.69 6.83
C ASP A 412 8.61 15.79 6.78
N GLN A 413 8.04 15.99 5.59
CA GLN A 413 6.60 16.06 5.37
C GLN A 413 5.92 14.68 5.22
N ARG A 414 6.66 13.58 5.39
CA ARG A 414 6.18 12.18 5.23
C ARG A 414 5.53 11.90 3.87
N ILE A 415 5.94 12.62 2.82
CA ILE A 415 5.43 12.47 1.47
C ILE A 415 6.02 11.19 0.86
N ARG A 416 5.18 10.19 0.57
CA ARG A 416 5.60 8.91 -0.01
C ARG A 416 5.14 8.76 -1.45
N LYS A 417 6.04 8.29 -2.31
CA LYS A 417 5.72 7.90 -3.69
C LYS A 417 4.84 6.64 -3.67
N GLN A 418 3.76 6.64 -4.45
CA GLN A 418 2.95 5.44 -4.68
C GLN A 418 3.80 4.39 -5.41
N PRO A 419 3.86 3.14 -4.91
CA PRO A 419 4.61 2.08 -5.59
C PRO A 419 3.93 1.73 -6.92
N GLY A 420 4.76 1.36 -7.91
CA GLY A 420 4.26 0.77 -9.15
C GLY A 420 3.74 -0.63 -8.89
N SER A 421 2.52 -0.91 -9.33
CA SER A 421 1.85 -2.20 -9.23
C SER A 421 1.27 -2.58 -10.60
N SER A 422 1.45 -3.83 -10.99
CA SER A 422 0.91 -4.43 -12.20
C SER A 422 0.01 -5.60 -11.85
N LEU A 423 -1.15 -5.69 -12.50
CA LEU A 423 -2.13 -6.75 -12.33
C LEU A 423 -2.17 -7.63 -13.58
N MET A 424 -2.28 -8.94 -13.41
CA MET A 424 -2.52 -9.90 -14.49
C MET A 424 -3.61 -10.89 -14.06
N GLU A 425 -4.61 -11.09 -14.92
CA GLU A 425 -5.60 -12.16 -14.73
C GLU A 425 -5.10 -13.45 -15.38
N LEU A 426 -5.10 -14.54 -14.61
CA LEU A 426 -4.79 -15.88 -15.09
C LEU A 426 -5.73 -16.91 -14.45
N ASN A 427 -6.33 -17.77 -15.26
CA ASN A 427 -7.25 -18.83 -14.81
C ASN A 427 -8.42 -18.34 -13.93
N GLY A 428 -8.85 -17.09 -14.13
CA GLY A 428 -9.93 -16.47 -13.37
C GLY A 428 -9.50 -15.81 -12.05
N ASP A 429 -8.22 -15.84 -11.70
CA ASP A 429 -7.68 -15.11 -10.55
C ASP A 429 -6.81 -13.95 -11.01
N VAL A 430 -6.85 -12.84 -10.28
CA VAL A 430 -6.02 -11.66 -10.58
C VAL A 430 -4.84 -11.65 -9.63
N HIS A 431 -3.64 -11.64 -10.20
CA HIS A 431 -2.37 -11.59 -9.51
C HIS A 431 -1.85 -10.16 -9.51
N GLU A 432 -1.45 -9.66 -8.34
CA GLU A 432 -0.82 -8.35 -8.18
C GLU A 432 0.69 -8.50 -8.00
N PHE A 433 1.44 -7.68 -8.74
CA PHE A 433 2.90 -7.60 -8.68
C PHE A 433 3.28 -6.17 -8.34
N ILE A 434 3.99 -5.97 -7.24
CA ILE A 434 4.51 -4.67 -6.83
C ILE A 434 5.99 -4.58 -7.23
N ALA A 435 6.50 -3.39 -7.55
CA ALA A 435 7.93 -3.24 -7.81
C ALA A 435 8.74 -3.69 -6.57
N GLY A 436 9.68 -4.63 -6.76
CA GLY A 436 10.40 -5.29 -5.67
C GLY A 436 9.55 -6.29 -4.86
N ASP A 437 8.45 -6.80 -5.42
CA ASP A 437 7.59 -7.80 -4.76
C ASP A 437 8.35 -9.07 -4.42
N ARG A 438 8.08 -9.59 -3.21
CA ARG A 438 8.70 -10.76 -2.60
C ARG A 438 7.68 -11.73 -2.03
N PHE A 439 6.38 -11.42 -2.15
CA PHE A 439 5.30 -12.13 -1.48
C PHE A 439 4.45 -12.97 -2.44
N HIS A 440 4.63 -12.81 -3.75
CA HIS A 440 3.95 -13.67 -4.72
C HIS A 440 4.34 -15.15 -4.49
N PRO A 441 3.38 -16.10 -4.44
CA PRO A 441 3.66 -17.51 -4.15
C PRO A 441 4.68 -18.17 -5.09
N GLN A 442 4.80 -17.66 -6.31
CA GLN A 442 5.74 -18.13 -7.34
C GLN A 442 6.92 -17.17 -7.58
N ILE A 443 7.27 -16.30 -6.62
CA ILE A 443 8.28 -15.26 -6.85
C ILE A 443 9.66 -15.82 -7.24
N SER A 444 10.06 -16.95 -6.68
CA SER A 444 11.32 -17.61 -7.03
C SER A 444 11.36 -18.01 -8.51
N GLN A 445 10.28 -18.59 -9.04
CA GLN A 445 10.20 -18.95 -10.46
C GLN A 445 10.17 -17.70 -11.35
N ILE A 446 9.45 -16.65 -10.91
CA ILE A 446 9.39 -15.37 -11.61
C ILE A 446 10.79 -14.75 -11.73
N HIS A 447 11.57 -14.73 -10.65
CA HIS A 447 12.93 -14.19 -10.68
C HIS A 447 13.88 -15.02 -11.56
N MET A 448 13.77 -16.36 -11.55
CA MET A 448 14.53 -17.20 -12.49
C MET A 448 14.18 -16.88 -13.95
N MET A 449 12.89 -16.72 -14.26
CA MET A 449 12.45 -16.33 -15.61
C MET A 449 12.91 -14.91 -15.97
N LEU A 450 12.93 -13.96 -15.02
CA LEU A 450 13.51 -12.64 -15.26
C LEU A 450 15.00 -12.73 -15.60
N GLY A 451 15.77 -13.58 -14.92
CA GLY A 451 17.17 -13.84 -15.26
C GLY A 451 17.33 -14.37 -16.69
N GLU A 452 16.47 -15.30 -17.10
CA GLU A 452 16.48 -15.84 -18.47
C GLU A 452 16.07 -14.78 -19.51
N ILE A 453 15.05 -13.96 -19.21
CA ILE A 453 14.66 -12.83 -20.05
C ILE A 453 15.86 -11.89 -20.22
N THR A 454 16.48 -11.44 -19.13
CA THR A 454 17.64 -10.54 -19.19
C THR A 454 18.75 -11.14 -20.05
N ARG A 455 19.10 -12.41 -19.83
CA ARG A 455 20.12 -13.13 -20.62
C ARG A 455 19.80 -13.13 -22.11
N LEU A 456 18.56 -13.43 -22.50
CA LEU A 456 18.14 -13.47 -23.91
C LEU A 456 18.10 -12.07 -24.54
N LEU A 457 17.68 -11.06 -23.78
CA LEU A 457 17.64 -9.68 -24.25
C LEU A 457 19.05 -9.10 -24.47
N SER A 458 20.03 -9.45 -23.62
CA SER A 458 21.42 -9.05 -23.81
C SER A 458 22.03 -9.62 -25.10
N LEU A 459 21.66 -10.84 -25.49
CA LEU A 459 22.11 -11.46 -26.76
C LEU A 459 21.57 -10.74 -28.00
N GLU A 460 20.41 -10.07 -27.91
CA GLU A 460 19.84 -9.22 -28.96
C GLU A 460 20.37 -7.77 -28.89
N GLY A 461 21.32 -7.46 -28.00
CA GLY A 461 21.96 -6.16 -27.88
C GLY A 461 21.17 -5.12 -27.08
N HIS A 462 20.27 -5.54 -26.18
CA HIS A 462 19.55 -4.62 -25.31
C HIS A 462 20.46 -4.04 -24.23
N LEU A 463 20.53 -2.71 -24.15
CA LEU A 463 21.13 -1.96 -23.05
C LEU A 463 20.00 -1.31 -22.22
N PRO A 464 19.90 -1.55 -20.91
CA PRO A 464 18.87 -0.95 -20.07
C PRO A 464 19.01 0.59 -19.98
N ALA A 465 17.89 1.30 -19.87
CA ALA A 465 17.89 2.77 -19.85
C ALA A 465 18.12 3.34 -18.44
N THR A 466 19.37 3.28 -17.97
CA THR A 466 19.85 3.67 -16.64
C THR A 466 19.86 5.18 -16.37
N ARG A 467 20.05 6.03 -17.41
CA ARG A 467 20.20 7.49 -17.30
C ARG A 467 19.05 8.25 -16.60
N GLY A 468 17.87 7.64 -16.47
CA GLY A 468 16.71 8.21 -15.78
C GLY A 468 16.64 7.94 -14.27
N ILE A 469 17.60 7.18 -13.71
CA ILE A 469 17.64 6.82 -12.30
C ILE A 469 18.54 7.82 -11.57
N ALA A 470 17.91 8.74 -10.82
CA ALA A 470 18.56 9.73 -9.98
C ALA A 470 19.10 9.10 -8.68
N LEU A 471 19.98 8.11 -8.81
CA LEU A 471 20.70 7.51 -7.69
C LEU A 471 22.19 7.59 -8.04
N ASP A 472 22.99 8.02 -7.07
CA ASP A 472 24.46 8.04 -7.14
C ASP A 472 24.96 6.60 -6.90
N ILE A 473 24.61 5.73 -7.85
CA ILE A 473 24.86 4.28 -7.86
C ILE A 473 25.43 3.90 -9.21
N ASP A 474 26.15 2.79 -9.27
CA ASP A 474 26.73 2.29 -10.52
C ASP A 474 25.65 1.93 -11.56
N GLU A 475 26.07 1.76 -12.80
CA GLU A 475 25.16 1.44 -13.89
C GLU A 475 24.47 0.08 -13.69
N GLU A 476 25.13 -0.89 -13.05
CA GLU A 476 24.64 -2.25 -12.82
C GLU A 476 23.51 -2.31 -11.78
N GLU A 477 23.55 -1.47 -10.75
CA GLU A 477 22.49 -1.30 -9.75
C GLU A 477 21.27 -0.58 -10.34
N LYS A 478 21.48 0.36 -11.27
CA LYS A 478 20.38 0.96 -12.05
C LYS A 478 19.70 -0.11 -12.90
N GLU A 479 20.47 -1.01 -13.53
CA GLU A 479 19.94 -2.15 -14.29
C GLU A 479 19.16 -3.13 -13.41
N GLN A 480 19.64 -3.41 -12.19
CA GLN A 480 18.96 -4.31 -11.23
C GLN A 480 17.64 -3.69 -10.72
N ALA A 481 17.61 -2.39 -10.41
CA ALA A 481 16.39 -1.68 -10.04
C ALA A 481 15.35 -1.68 -11.18
N LEU A 482 15.81 -1.56 -12.43
CA LEU A 482 14.97 -1.67 -13.63
C LEU A 482 14.44 -3.09 -13.86
N SER A 483 15.20 -4.12 -13.47
CA SER A 483 14.79 -5.53 -13.63
C SER A 483 13.59 -5.92 -12.74
N GLN A 484 13.43 -5.25 -11.60
CA GLN A 484 12.38 -5.53 -10.59
C GLN A 484 11.10 -4.70 -10.76
N HIS A 485 10.93 -4.04 -11.91
CA HIS A 485 9.68 -3.36 -12.20
C HIS A 485 8.51 -4.34 -12.28
N SER A 486 7.37 -3.94 -11.71
CA SER A 486 6.15 -4.76 -11.62
C SER A 486 5.69 -5.32 -12.98
N GLU A 487 5.92 -4.59 -14.07
CA GLU A 487 5.55 -4.97 -15.43
C GLU A 487 6.37 -6.19 -15.88
N LYS A 488 7.67 -6.20 -15.59
CA LYS A 488 8.57 -7.31 -15.91
C LYS A 488 8.22 -8.55 -15.07
N LEU A 489 7.93 -8.36 -13.78
CA LEU A 489 7.45 -9.43 -12.89
C LEU A 489 6.17 -10.08 -13.45
N ALA A 490 5.19 -9.26 -13.85
CA ALA A 490 3.93 -9.74 -14.42
C ALA A 490 4.15 -10.50 -15.74
N VAL A 491 5.01 -10.01 -16.63
CA VAL A 491 5.32 -10.73 -17.89
C VAL A 491 6.05 -12.03 -17.63
N ALA A 492 7.05 -12.06 -16.75
CA ALA A 492 7.74 -13.29 -16.36
C ALA A 492 6.76 -14.33 -15.79
N PHE A 493 5.85 -13.91 -14.90
CA PHE A 493 4.77 -14.77 -14.42
C PHE A 493 3.88 -15.30 -15.56
N GLY A 494 3.48 -14.43 -16.49
CA GLY A 494 2.68 -14.80 -17.65
C GLY A 494 3.38 -15.80 -18.57
N LEU A 495 4.70 -15.66 -18.77
CA LEU A 495 5.51 -16.57 -19.59
C LEU A 495 5.64 -17.96 -18.96
N ILE A 496 5.79 -18.04 -17.64
CA ILE A 496 5.90 -19.31 -16.91
C ILE A 496 4.59 -20.09 -16.96
N ASN A 497 3.46 -19.41 -16.79
CA ASN A 497 2.19 -20.07 -16.53
C ASN A 497 1.26 -20.18 -17.75
N THR A 498 1.69 -19.73 -18.94
CA THR A 498 0.87 -19.81 -20.16
C THR A 498 1.61 -20.47 -21.33
N LYS A 499 0.86 -21.13 -22.22
CA LYS A 499 1.41 -21.73 -23.45
C LYS A 499 1.83 -20.65 -24.45
N GLN A 500 2.87 -20.92 -25.24
CA GLN A 500 3.33 -20.02 -26.30
C GLN A 500 2.18 -19.57 -27.21
N GLY A 501 2.21 -18.31 -27.64
CA GLY A 501 1.12 -17.68 -28.41
C GLY A 501 -0.07 -17.17 -27.59
N THR A 502 -0.16 -17.47 -26.29
CA THR A 502 -1.22 -16.87 -25.43
C THR A 502 -0.96 -15.38 -25.23
N VAL A 503 -1.99 -14.55 -25.40
CA VAL A 503 -1.93 -13.10 -25.18
C VAL A 503 -1.76 -12.79 -23.70
N LEU A 504 -0.71 -12.05 -23.34
CA LEU A 504 -0.49 -11.58 -21.97
C LEU A 504 -1.16 -10.22 -21.78
N ARG A 505 -2.08 -10.09 -20.82
CA ARG A 505 -2.78 -8.84 -20.51
C ARG A 505 -2.38 -8.33 -19.14
N ILE A 506 -1.88 -7.10 -19.08
CA ILE A 506 -1.36 -6.49 -17.86
C ILE A 506 -1.99 -5.12 -17.67
N VAL A 507 -2.40 -4.81 -16.44
CA VAL A 507 -2.85 -3.47 -16.04
C VAL A 507 -1.82 -2.87 -15.10
N LYS A 508 -1.26 -1.72 -15.49
CA LYS A 508 -0.31 -0.95 -14.69
C LYS A 508 -1.00 0.23 -14.03
N ASN A 509 -0.79 0.38 -12.72
CA ASN A 509 -1.36 1.48 -11.94
C ASN A 509 -0.66 2.84 -12.14
N LEU A 510 0.45 2.90 -12.87
CA LEU A 510 1.22 4.09 -13.24
C LEU A 510 1.43 4.09 -14.75
N ARG A 511 2.15 5.08 -15.28
CA ARG A 511 2.59 5.05 -16.68
C ARG A 511 3.75 4.06 -16.85
N VAL A 512 3.81 3.34 -17.97
CA VAL A 512 4.97 2.47 -18.29
C VAL A 512 6.20 3.35 -18.51
N CYS A 513 7.34 2.99 -17.91
CA CYS A 513 8.60 3.69 -18.15
C CYS A 513 9.24 3.28 -19.50
N GLU A 514 10.19 4.09 -19.98
CA GLU A 514 10.92 3.84 -21.24
C GLU A 514 11.61 2.48 -21.27
N ASP A 515 12.28 2.11 -20.17
CA ASP A 515 12.96 0.82 -20.06
C ASP A 515 11.98 -0.36 -20.16
N CYS A 516 10.90 -0.36 -19.36
CA CYS A 516 9.87 -1.39 -19.44
C CYS A 516 9.27 -1.46 -20.84
N HIS A 517 8.95 -0.32 -21.45
CA HIS A 517 8.36 -0.27 -22.78
C HIS A 517 9.29 -0.92 -23.83
N SER A 518 10.57 -0.58 -23.82
CA SER A 518 11.58 -1.18 -24.71
C SER A 518 11.80 -2.66 -24.42
N THR A 519 11.83 -3.05 -23.15
CA THR A 519 11.89 -4.46 -22.73
C THR A 519 10.71 -5.25 -23.29
N MET A 520 9.48 -4.73 -23.18
CA MET A 520 8.28 -5.43 -23.66
C MET A 520 8.25 -5.63 -25.16
N LYS A 521 8.75 -4.66 -25.94
CA LYS A 521 8.95 -4.83 -27.38
C LYS A 521 9.83 -6.05 -27.64
N LEU A 522 11.02 -6.10 -27.02
CA LEU A 522 11.95 -7.20 -27.26
C LEU A 522 11.41 -8.55 -26.77
N ILE A 523 10.76 -8.59 -25.60
CA ILE A 523 10.12 -9.82 -25.11
C ILE A 523 9.06 -10.31 -26.10
N SER A 524 8.25 -9.41 -26.67
CA SER A 524 7.21 -9.79 -27.65
C SER A 524 7.80 -10.50 -28.87
N LYS A 525 8.97 -10.07 -29.34
CA LYS A 525 9.74 -10.67 -30.44
C LYS A 525 10.37 -12.00 -30.03
N VAL A 526 11.20 -11.99 -28.97
CA VAL A 526 12.02 -13.13 -28.55
C VAL A 526 11.16 -14.32 -28.12
N PHE A 527 10.09 -14.07 -27.37
CA PHE A 527 9.23 -15.13 -26.85
C PHE A 527 8.02 -15.41 -27.76
N ASN A 528 7.87 -14.67 -28.87
CA ASN A 528 6.73 -14.73 -29.79
C ASN A 528 5.39 -14.62 -29.03
N ARG A 529 5.18 -13.48 -28.39
CA ARG A 529 4.01 -13.18 -27.55
C ARG A 529 3.42 -11.83 -27.87
N LEU A 530 2.11 -11.80 -28.10
CA LEU A 530 1.34 -10.56 -28.01
C LEU A 530 1.21 -10.16 -26.52
N ILE A 531 1.75 -8.99 -26.17
CA ILE A 531 1.68 -8.44 -24.82
C ILE A 531 0.85 -7.16 -24.89
N ILE A 532 -0.24 -7.09 -24.13
CA ILE A 532 -1.12 -5.94 -24.05
C ILE A 532 -0.97 -5.35 -22.64
N ILE A 533 -0.45 -4.13 -22.55
CA ILE A 533 -0.33 -3.40 -21.28
C ILE A 533 -1.22 -2.18 -21.31
N ARG A 534 -2.17 -2.11 -20.39
CA ARG A 534 -2.93 -0.88 -20.08
C ARG A 534 -2.21 -0.12 -18.98
N ASP A 535 -1.79 1.10 -19.26
CA ASP A 535 -1.27 2.02 -18.24
C ASP A 535 -2.32 3.10 -17.87
N ARG A 536 -1.96 4.09 -17.05
CA ARG A 536 -2.89 5.18 -16.67
C ARG A 536 -3.40 6.00 -17.87
N SER A 537 -2.71 5.97 -19.00
CA SER A 537 -2.97 6.83 -20.15
C SER A 537 -3.54 6.08 -21.35
N ARG A 538 -3.01 4.89 -21.67
CA ARG A 538 -3.35 4.17 -22.90
C ARG A 538 -3.05 2.67 -22.80
N PHE A 539 -3.45 1.97 -23.85
CA PHE A 539 -2.94 0.64 -24.17
C PHE A 539 -1.68 0.71 -25.01
N HIS A 540 -0.78 -0.22 -24.72
CA HIS A 540 0.39 -0.57 -25.49
C HIS A 540 0.20 -2.02 -25.95
N HIS A 541 0.16 -2.24 -27.26
CA HIS A 541 0.09 -3.58 -27.84
C HIS A 541 1.46 -3.87 -28.43
N PHE A 542 2.20 -4.78 -27.78
CA PHE A 542 3.53 -5.18 -28.16
C PHE A 542 3.47 -6.47 -28.96
N GLU A 543 3.94 -6.41 -30.20
CA GLU A 543 3.93 -7.51 -31.14
C GLU A 543 5.16 -7.42 -32.04
N ASP A 544 5.88 -8.53 -32.17
CA ASP A 544 7.07 -8.67 -33.03
C ASP A 544 8.10 -7.53 -32.91
N GLY A 545 8.39 -7.09 -31.68
CA GLY A 545 9.40 -6.04 -31.45
C GLY A 545 8.87 -4.62 -31.64
N SER A 546 7.60 -4.46 -31.97
CA SER A 546 6.94 -3.17 -32.18
C SER A 546 5.91 -2.89 -31.09
N CYS A 547 5.50 -1.63 -30.96
CA CYS A 547 4.38 -1.23 -30.10
C CYS A 547 3.39 -0.39 -30.89
N SER A 548 2.09 -0.57 -30.65
CA SER A 548 1.01 0.25 -31.26
C SER A 548 1.12 1.74 -30.99
N CYS A 549 1.94 2.17 -30.00
CA CYS A 549 2.21 3.58 -29.75
C CYS A 549 3.23 4.20 -30.72
N ARG A 550 3.86 3.41 -31.60
CA ARG A 550 4.88 3.81 -32.59
C ARG A 550 6.09 4.53 -31.99
N ASP A 551 6.41 4.25 -30.72
CA ASP A 551 7.44 4.96 -29.96
C ASP A 551 7.27 6.48 -29.96
N TYR A 552 6.04 6.97 -30.22
CA TYR A 552 5.68 8.40 -30.21
C TYR A 552 5.93 9.05 -28.84
N TRP A 553 6.28 8.24 -27.84
CA TRP A 553 6.61 8.62 -26.47
C TRP A 553 8.07 8.34 -26.05
N VAL A 554 8.85 7.64 -26.88
CA VAL A 554 10.16 7.06 -26.49
C VAL A 554 11.30 7.44 -27.45
N GLN A 555 11.04 8.23 -28.51
CA GLN A 555 12.12 8.65 -29.40
C GLN A 555 13.05 9.68 -28.74
N SER A 556 14.25 9.23 -28.35
CA SER A 556 15.44 10.07 -28.41
C SER A 556 16.54 9.33 -29.18
N LEU A 557 17.06 10.00 -30.21
CA LEU A 557 18.01 9.51 -31.21
C LEU A 557 19.24 8.82 -30.59
N PHE A 558 19.61 7.67 -31.16
CA PHE A 558 20.88 6.99 -30.97
C PHE A 558 22.06 7.94 -31.22
N PHE A 559 22.99 8.08 -30.26
CA PHE A 559 24.38 8.46 -30.55
C PHE A 559 25.36 7.85 -29.53
N HIS A 560 26.48 7.36 -30.07
CA HIS A 560 27.59 6.65 -29.44
C HIS A 560 28.46 7.51 -28.49
N GLY A 561 29.11 6.83 -27.54
CA GLY A 561 30.49 7.12 -27.09
C GLY A 561 30.65 7.96 -25.83
N ILE A 562 31.28 7.41 -24.78
CA ILE A 562 32.71 7.63 -24.42
C ILE A 562 33.01 6.92 -23.08
N GLU A 563 34.10 6.14 -23.15
CA GLU A 563 35.10 5.69 -22.17
C GLU A 563 34.81 5.56 -20.67
N ALA A 564 35.28 4.41 -20.17
CA ALA A 564 35.41 4.03 -18.78
C ALA A 564 36.39 4.92 -18.01
N SER A 565 36.03 5.22 -16.76
CA SER A 565 36.98 5.53 -15.70
C SER A 565 36.66 4.68 -14.48
N SER A 566 37.65 3.90 -14.07
CA SER A 566 37.75 3.22 -12.79
C SER A 566 37.71 4.21 -11.62
N ASP A 567 36.85 3.95 -10.64
CA ASP A 567 37.16 4.02 -9.21
C ASP A 567 35.96 3.47 -8.44
N GLY A 568 36.16 2.32 -7.78
CA GLY A 568 35.16 1.66 -6.97
C GLY A 568 35.32 2.06 -5.50
N ASP A 569 34.42 2.91 -5.01
CA ASP A 569 34.44 3.37 -3.61
C ASP A 569 33.16 2.96 -2.87
N GLY A 570 33.30 1.97 -1.97
CA GLY A 570 32.82 2.09 -0.59
C GLY A 570 31.32 2.06 -0.24
N LEU A 571 30.43 1.39 -0.98
CA LEU A 571 29.00 1.27 -0.61
C LEU A 571 28.57 -0.16 -0.22
N LEU A 572 27.55 -0.28 0.65
CA LEU A 572 26.93 -1.55 1.04
C LEU A 572 25.86 -1.97 0.00
N TYR A 573 25.86 -3.24 -0.44
CA TYR A 573 24.82 -3.77 -1.33
C TYR A 573 24.59 -5.29 -1.15
N ILE A 574 23.50 -5.82 -1.70
CA ILE A 574 22.97 -7.16 -1.35
C ILE A 574 23.86 -8.30 -1.90
N ASP A 575 24.49 -8.11 -3.06
CA ASP A 575 25.31 -9.12 -3.72
C ASP A 575 26.83 -8.90 -3.53
N TYR A 576 27.26 -8.20 -2.48
CA TYR A 576 28.65 -7.75 -2.28
C TYR A 576 29.71 -8.85 -2.40
N TYR A 577 29.42 -10.05 -1.90
CA TYR A 577 30.36 -11.17 -1.93
C TYR A 577 30.18 -12.09 -3.13
N LYS A 578 29.27 -11.80 -4.06
CA LYS A 578 28.92 -12.72 -5.15
C LYS A 578 30.10 -13.11 -6.03
N GLU A 579 31.05 -12.21 -6.25
CA GLU A 579 32.28 -12.49 -7.00
C GLU A 579 33.47 -12.82 -6.08
N SER A 580 33.62 -12.06 -4.99
CA SER A 580 34.80 -12.13 -4.11
C SER A 580 34.76 -13.29 -3.11
N CYS A 581 33.57 -13.70 -2.66
CA CYS A 581 33.36 -14.89 -1.84
C CYS A 581 31.95 -15.49 -2.07
N PRO A 582 31.72 -16.19 -3.20
CA PRO A 582 30.39 -16.59 -3.64
C PRO A 582 29.63 -17.51 -2.65
N LEU A 583 30.36 -18.22 -1.79
CA LEU A 583 29.81 -19.12 -0.78
C LEU A 583 29.58 -18.46 0.59
N ALA A 584 29.83 -17.15 0.72
CA ALA A 584 29.80 -16.46 2.01
C ALA A 584 28.47 -16.63 2.76
N GLU A 585 27.37 -16.30 2.09
CA GLU A 585 26.03 -16.40 2.69
C GLU A 585 25.61 -17.86 2.97
N GLU A 586 25.97 -18.80 2.10
CA GLU A 586 25.67 -20.22 2.29
C GLU A 586 26.40 -20.78 3.52
N ILE A 587 27.68 -20.42 3.68
CA ILE A 587 28.49 -20.81 4.85
C ILE A 587 27.87 -20.26 6.13
N VAL A 588 27.51 -18.97 6.15
CA VAL A 588 26.87 -18.34 7.32
C VAL A 588 25.56 -19.06 7.65
N ARG A 589 24.67 -19.20 6.67
CA ARG A 589 23.37 -19.85 6.85
C ARG A 589 23.51 -21.26 7.41
N LEU A 590 24.37 -22.08 6.82
CA LEU A 590 24.57 -23.46 7.23
C LEU A 590 25.06 -23.57 8.69
N GLN A 591 26.01 -22.73 9.10
CA GLN A 591 26.50 -22.75 10.48
C GLN A 591 25.44 -22.26 11.48
N VAL A 592 24.63 -21.27 11.09
CA VAL A 592 23.51 -20.79 11.92
C VAL A 592 22.44 -21.86 12.07
N GLU A 593 22.09 -22.56 11.00
CA GLU A 593 21.17 -23.71 11.04
C GLU A 593 21.68 -24.79 12.01
N ILE A 594 22.96 -25.18 11.91
CA ILE A 594 23.58 -26.16 12.82
C ILE A 594 23.51 -25.68 14.27
N ALA A 595 23.85 -24.42 14.53
CA ALA A 595 23.88 -23.85 15.87
C ALA A 595 22.47 -23.77 16.47
N ALA A 596 21.47 -23.35 15.69
CA ALA A 596 20.08 -23.26 16.11
C ALA A 596 19.39 -24.62 16.28
N LEU A 597 19.81 -25.65 15.53
CA LEU A 597 19.37 -27.04 15.75
C LEU A 597 19.91 -27.61 17.07
N LYS A 598 21.17 -27.34 17.39
CA LYS A 598 21.81 -27.80 18.63
C LYS A 598 21.26 -27.07 19.86
N GLU A 599 21.08 -25.76 19.75
CA GLU A 599 20.51 -24.92 20.79
C GLU A 599 19.48 -23.95 20.19
N PRO A 600 18.16 -24.22 20.34
CA PRO A 600 17.11 -23.36 19.76
C PRO A 600 17.16 -21.89 20.17
N ARG A 601 17.75 -21.59 21.34
CA ARG A 601 17.94 -20.22 21.84
C ARG A 601 19.04 -19.46 21.10
N MET A 602 19.86 -20.14 20.30
CA MET A 602 20.97 -19.53 19.59
C MET A 602 20.49 -18.51 18.57
N ALA A 603 19.37 -18.78 17.89
CA ALA A 603 18.74 -17.82 16.98
C ALA A 603 18.43 -16.47 17.66
N ALA A 604 17.82 -16.50 18.85
CA ALA A 604 17.58 -15.28 19.63
C ALA A 604 18.87 -14.64 20.15
N SER A 605 19.91 -15.44 20.41
CA SER A 605 21.22 -14.94 20.86
C SER A 605 21.94 -14.18 19.74
N LEU A 606 21.93 -14.70 18.51
CA LEU A 606 22.51 -14.07 17.33
C LEU A 606 21.76 -12.79 16.95
N LEU A 607 20.42 -12.82 17.02
CA LEU A 607 19.61 -11.62 16.82
C LEU A 607 19.94 -10.55 17.87
N ARG A 608 20.02 -10.93 19.15
CA ARG A 608 20.39 -10.01 20.23
C ARG A 608 21.81 -9.45 20.07
N LEU A 609 22.76 -10.26 19.60
CA LEU A 609 24.12 -9.83 19.33
C LEU A 609 24.14 -8.68 18.30
N HIS A 610 23.36 -8.79 17.22
CA HIS A 610 23.22 -7.72 16.23
C HIS A 610 22.57 -6.45 16.79
N PHE A 611 21.52 -6.58 17.60
CA PHE A 611 20.91 -5.43 18.28
C PHE A 611 21.91 -4.68 19.16
N HIS A 612 22.66 -5.41 19.99
CA HIS A 612 23.57 -4.82 20.93
C HIS A 612 24.80 -4.21 20.24
N ASP A 613 25.23 -4.73 19.10
CA ASP A 613 26.25 -4.11 18.24
C ASP A 613 25.77 -2.75 17.71
N CYS A 614 24.62 -2.76 17.03
CA CYS A 614 24.06 -1.58 16.36
C CYS A 614 23.70 -0.40 17.28
N PHE A 615 23.46 -0.64 18.58
CA PHE A 615 23.02 0.39 19.53
C PHE A 615 24.16 1.16 20.21
N VAL A 616 25.43 0.79 19.97
CA VAL A 616 26.57 1.41 20.67
C VAL A 616 27.35 2.35 19.76
N LEU A 617 28.12 1.82 18.80
CA LEU A 617 28.89 2.61 17.83
C LEU A 617 28.30 2.53 16.41
N GLY A 618 27.42 1.56 16.16
CA GLY A 618 26.88 1.25 14.84
C GLY A 618 26.93 -0.25 14.60
N CYS A 619 26.36 -0.71 13.50
CA CYS A 619 26.44 -2.13 13.12
C CYS A 619 27.82 -2.42 12.51
N ASP A 620 28.89 -2.33 13.30
CA ASP A 620 30.29 -2.35 12.87
C ASP A 620 31.10 -3.50 13.50
N GLY A 621 30.46 -4.42 14.22
CA GLY A 621 31.11 -5.56 14.86
C GLY A 621 32.01 -5.19 16.04
N SER A 622 31.89 -3.99 16.61
CA SER A 622 32.66 -3.56 17.79
C SER A 622 32.42 -4.48 18.99
N ILE A 623 31.21 -5.04 19.13
CA ILE A 623 30.84 -5.93 20.24
C ILE A 623 31.68 -7.21 20.30
N LEU A 624 32.30 -7.60 19.17
CA LEU A 624 33.08 -8.82 19.05
C LEU A 624 34.51 -8.69 19.60
N LEU A 625 35.02 -7.46 19.77
CA LEU A 625 36.39 -7.22 20.24
C LEU A 625 36.60 -7.67 21.69
N ASP A 626 37.71 -8.33 21.95
CA ASP A 626 38.22 -8.60 23.30
C ASP A 626 39.06 -7.41 23.81
N SER A 627 39.22 -7.28 25.12
CA SER A 627 40.01 -6.20 25.70
C SER A 627 41.49 -6.38 25.36
N TYR A 628 42.10 -5.37 24.74
CA TYR A 628 43.51 -5.39 24.35
C TYR A 628 44.07 -3.96 24.28
N GLY A 629 45.24 -3.72 24.87
CA GLY A 629 45.81 -2.38 24.97
C GLY A 629 44.84 -1.41 25.65
N ASP A 630 44.49 -0.33 24.96
CA ASP A 630 43.52 0.68 25.42
C ASP A 630 42.06 0.34 25.10
N ILE A 631 41.80 -0.74 24.34
CA ILE A 631 40.44 -1.17 24.00
C ILE A 631 39.86 -1.95 25.17
N VAL A 632 38.73 -1.46 25.72
CA VAL A 632 37.95 -2.16 26.74
C VAL A 632 36.71 -2.74 26.09
N SER A 633 36.58 -4.07 26.12
CA SER A 633 35.52 -4.81 25.43
C SER A 633 34.12 -4.46 25.93
N GLU A 634 33.19 -4.28 24.98
CA GLU A 634 31.76 -4.14 25.25
C GLU A 634 31.16 -5.38 25.92
N LYS A 635 31.79 -6.55 25.81
CA LYS A 635 31.34 -7.80 26.46
C LYS A 635 31.31 -7.69 27.98
N GLN A 636 32.10 -6.79 28.54
CA GLN A 636 32.19 -6.55 29.99
C GLN A 636 31.12 -5.55 30.49
N ALA A 637 30.35 -4.92 29.59
CA ALA A 637 29.30 -3.98 29.96
C ALA A 637 28.15 -4.71 30.66
N VAL A 638 27.50 -4.06 31.63
CA VAL A 638 26.38 -4.63 32.40
C VAL A 638 25.28 -5.24 31.52
N PRO A 639 24.81 -4.61 30.42
CA PRO A 639 23.76 -5.19 29.58
C PRO A 639 24.23 -6.40 28.74
N ASN A 640 25.54 -6.56 28.54
CA ASN A 640 26.14 -7.63 27.73
C ASN A 640 26.60 -8.81 28.58
N LEU A 641 27.14 -8.53 29.77
CA LEU A 641 27.73 -9.49 30.68
C LEU A 641 26.71 -10.57 31.06
N ASN A 642 27.04 -11.84 30.76
CA ASN A 642 26.18 -13.01 30.99
C ASN A 642 24.81 -13.00 30.27
N SER A 643 24.61 -12.06 29.35
CA SER A 643 23.35 -11.75 28.66
C SER A 643 23.44 -12.03 27.15
N VAL A 644 24.48 -11.51 26.48
CA VAL A 644 24.74 -11.72 25.05
C VAL A 644 25.58 -12.99 24.84
N ARG A 645 25.28 -13.76 23.80
CA ARG A 645 25.89 -15.07 23.46
C ARG A 645 25.99 -15.22 21.93
N GLY A 646 26.64 -16.28 21.46
CA GLY A 646 26.79 -16.58 20.03
C GLY A 646 28.13 -16.14 19.45
N PHE A 647 29.03 -15.57 20.26
CA PHE A 647 30.38 -15.20 19.84
C PHE A 647 31.12 -16.39 19.22
N GLU A 648 31.01 -17.57 19.82
CA GLU A 648 31.62 -18.81 19.34
C GLU A 648 31.08 -19.26 17.97
N VAL A 649 29.82 -18.92 17.65
CA VAL A 649 29.21 -19.22 16.35
C VAL A 649 29.78 -18.27 15.29
N ILE A 650 29.87 -16.98 15.61
CA ILE A 650 30.49 -15.97 14.73
C ILE A 650 31.97 -16.29 14.48
N ASP A 651 32.72 -16.64 15.52
CA ASP A 651 34.13 -17.03 15.41
C ASP A 651 34.32 -18.25 14.52
N LYS A 652 33.44 -19.26 14.65
CA LYS A 652 33.47 -20.47 13.82
C LYS A 652 33.15 -20.17 12.36
N ILE A 653 32.12 -19.35 12.11
CA ILE A 653 31.76 -18.90 10.76
C ILE A 653 32.95 -18.16 10.14
N LYS A 654 33.54 -17.24 10.90
CA LYS A 654 34.70 -16.48 10.45
C LYS A 654 35.88 -17.37 10.10
N ALA A 655 36.20 -18.36 10.94
CA ALA A 655 37.30 -19.29 10.65
C ALA A 655 37.09 -20.05 9.32
N ILE A 656 35.86 -20.52 9.06
CA ILE A 656 35.53 -21.21 7.79
C ILE A 656 35.60 -20.24 6.61
N LEU A 657 35.11 -19.01 6.77
CA LEU A 657 35.19 -18.00 5.71
C LEU A 657 36.63 -17.57 5.42
N GLU A 658 37.51 -17.50 6.43
CA GLU A 658 38.93 -17.21 6.20
C GLU A 658 39.68 -18.35 5.51
N GLU A 659 39.22 -19.59 5.64
CA GLU A 659 39.73 -20.72 4.85
C GLU A 659 39.23 -20.67 3.39
N ALA A 660 37.99 -20.26 3.18
CA ALA A 660 37.35 -20.22 1.86
C ALA A 660 37.71 -18.97 1.03
N CYS A 661 37.71 -17.80 1.66
CA CYS A 661 37.94 -16.49 1.07
C CYS A 661 38.65 -15.56 2.08
N PRO A 662 39.99 -15.70 2.23
CA PRO A 662 40.77 -14.96 3.21
C PRO A 662 40.59 -13.44 3.13
N CYS A 663 40.53 -12.77 4.28
CA CYS A 663 40.41 -11.31 4.40
C CYS A 663 39.27 -10.66 3.59
N THR A 664 38.22 -11.40 3.26
CA THR A 664 37.16 -10.91 2.35
C THR A 664 35.88 -10.52 3.10
N VAL A 665 35.38 -11.37 3.99
CA VAL A 665 34.10 -11.15 4.67
C VAL A 665 34.29 -10.51 6.05
N SER A 666 33.65 -9.38 6.34
CA SER A 666 33.77 -8.71 7.64
C SER A 666 33.02 -9.44 8.75
N CYS A 667 33.44 -9.27 10.01
CA CYS A 667 32.71 -9.85 11.14
C CYS A 667 31.38 -9.14 11.37
N ALA A 668 31.29 -7.84 11.10
CA ALA A 668 30.04 -7.08 11.11
C ALA A 668 28.99 -7.68 10.15
N ASP A 669 29.39 -8.05 8.91
CA ASP A 669 28.49 -8.70 7.95
C ASP A 669 28.08 -10.11 8.41
N ILE A 670 28.98 -10.87 9.02
CA ILE A 670 28.65 -12.17 9.60
C ILE A 670 27.59 -12.03 10.69
N VAL A 671 27.68 -11.02 11.56
CA VAL A 671 26.68 -10.76 12.62
C VAL A 671 25.32 -10.43 12.02
N ALA A 672 25.26 -9.55 11.01
CA ALA A 672 24.02 -9.17 10.36
C ALA A 672 23.35 -10.34 9.62
N LEU A 673 24.12 -11.13 8.86
CA LEU A 673 23.64 -12.34 8.20
C LEU A 673 23.19 -13.40 9.20
N ALA A 674 23.94 -13.59 10.29
CA ALA A 674 23.59 -14.58 11.31
C ALA A 674 22.30 -14.23 12.06
N ALA A 675 22.03 -12.94 12.27
CA ALA A 675 20.75 -12.49 12.82
C ALA A 675 19.57 -12.78 11.87
N ARG A 676 19.73 -12.50 10.58
CA ARG A 676 18.75 -12.83 9.53
C ARG A 676 18.44 -14.32 9.50
N ASP A 677 19.47 -15.13 9.31
CA ASP A 677 19.31 -16.56 9.14
C ASP A 677 18.79 -17.19 10.44
N GLY A 678 19.17 -16.67 11.61
CA GLY A 678 18.65 -17.09 12.90
C GLY A 678 17.13 -16.92 13.00
N VAL A 679 16.59 -15.79 12.55
CA VAL A 679 15.14 -15.55 12.52
C VAL A 679 14.44 -16.47 11.51
N GLU A 680 15.00 -16.63 10.31
CA GLU A 680 14.45 -17.49 9.26
C GLU A 680 14.34 -18.95 9.71
N VAL A 681 15.39 -19.50 10.34
CA VAL A 681 15.40 -20.88 10.86
C VAL A 681 14.29 -21.14 11.88
N ARG A 682 13.83 -20.10 12.60
CA ARG A 682 12.74 -20.22 13.57
C ARG A 682 11.35 -19.92 12.98
N GLY A 683 11.25 -19.80 11.66
CA GLY A 683 9.99 -19.57 10.93
C GLY A 683 9.62 -18.09 10.76
N GLY A 684 10.54 -17.18 11.07
CA GLY A 684 10.36 -15.76 10.91
C GLY A 684 10.64 -15.28 9.47
N PRO A 685 10.41 -13.98 9.20
CA PRO A 685 10.62 -13.43 7.87
C PRO A 685 12.12 -13.27 7.56
N ARG A 686 12.50 -13.49 6.30
CA ARG A 686 13.82 -13.13 5.77
C ARG A 686 13.81 -11.66 5.33
N TRP A 687 14.91 -10.94 5.56
CA TRP A 687 15.15 -9.60 5.03
C TRP A 687 16.46 -9.53 4.29
N GLU A 688 16.62 -8.52 3.43
CA GLU A 688 17.90 -8.29 2.77
C GLU A 688 18.88 -7.61 3.71
N VAL A 689 20.11 -8.11 3.68
CA VAL A 689 21.24 -7.51 4.40
C VAL A 689 22.12 -6.90 3.33
N ALA A 690 22.23 -5.57 3.28
CA ALA A 690 23.25 -4.92 2.46
C ALA A 690 24.62 -5.21 3.10
N LEU A 691 25.55 -5.78 2.35
CA LEU A 691 26.84 -6.32 2.77
C LEU A 691 27.99 -5.42 2.29
N GLY A 692 29.20 -5.64 2.81
CA GLY A 692 30.37 -4.80 2.53
C GLY A 692 30.80 -3.92 3.70
N ARG A 693 30.35 -4.25 4.92
CA ARG A 693 30.72 -3.54 6.14
C ARG A 693 32.20 -3.71 6.41
N LYS A 694 32.77 -2.75 7.10
CA LYS A 694 34.08 -2.84 7.74
C LYS A 694 33.91 -3.01 9.24
N ASP A 695 34.83 -3.75 9.83
CA ASP A 695 34.92 -3.98 11.25
C ASP A 695 35.51 -2.75 11.95
N SER A 696 34.90 -2.39 13.08
CA SER A 696 35.36 -1.31 13.94
C SER A 696 36.77 -1.56 14.48
N LEU A 697 37.54 -0.46 14.57
CA LEU A 697 38.84 -0.45 15.24
C LEU A 697 38.75 -0.17 16.74
N LYS A 698 37.53 0.07 17.26
CA LYS A 698 37.27 0.49 18.64
C LYS A 698 36.08 -0.26 19.22
N ALA A 699 35.99 -0.28 20.55
CA ALA A 699 34.84 -0.76 21.30
C ALA A 699 34.54 0.23 22.44
N SER A 700 33.28 0.34 22.88
CA SER A 700 32.87 1.31 23.90
C SER A 700 32.09 0.68 25.07
N LEU A 701 32.81 0.29 26.13
CA LEU A 701 32.18 -0.18 27.39
C LEU A 701 31.17 0.83 27.96
N ASN A 702 31.52 2.12 27.97
CA ASN A 702 30.65 3.18 28.49
C ASN A 702 29.43 3.39 27.59
N GLY A 703 29.61 3.37 26.27
CA GLY A 703 28.51 3.44 25.31
C GLY A 703 27.53 2.28 25.50
N ALA A 704 28.03 1.05 25.65
CA ALA A 704 27.21 -0.12 25.90
C ALA A 704 26.39 0.01 27.19
N ASN A 705 26.97 0.54 28.29
CA ASN A 705 26.24 0.80 29.53
C ASN A 705 25.21 1.93 29.43
N GLN A 706 25.37 2.86 28.49
CA GLN A 706 24.53 4.05 28.35
C GLN A 706 23.37 3.87 27.35
N PHE A 707 23.64 3.27 26.20
CA PHE A 707 22.71 3.28 25.06
C PHE A 707 21.85 2.03 24.96
N ILE A 708 22.27 0.91 25.56
CA ILE A 708 21.49 -0.33 25.55
C ILE A 708 20.44 -0.27 26.67
N PRO A 709 19.12 -0.28 26.36
CA PRO A 709 18.08 -0.18 27.36
C PRO A 709 18.04 -1.40 28.28
N ALA A 710 17.72 -1.17 29.56
CA ALA A 710 17.63 -2.22 30.56
C ALA A 710 16.26 -2.91 30.52
N PRO A 711 16.14 -4.18 30.98
CA PRO A 711 14.85 -4.89 31.04
C PRO A 711 13.78 -4.21 31.93
N ASN A 712 14.21 -3.28 32.78
CA ASN A 712 13.38 -2.48 33.69
C ASN A 712 13.17 -1.03 33.24
N SER A 713 13.56 -0.67 32.01
CA SER A 713 13.40 0.69 31.47
C SER A 713 11.92 1.11 31.36
N SER A 714 11.65 2.40 31.60
CA SER A 714 10.34 3.01 31.35
C SER A 714 10.06 3.16 29.86
N LEU A 715 8.79 3.39 29.50
CA LEU A 715 8.42 3.62 28.10
C LEU A 715 9.15 4.83 27.50
N GLU A 716 9.29 5.91 28.28
CA GLU A 716 10.01 7.12 27.86
C GLU A 716 11.50 6.84 27.59
N THR A 717 12.17 6.06 28.45
CA THR A 717 13.56 5.67 28.23
C THR A 717 13.69 4.80 26.98
N LEU A 718 12.79 3.85 26.75
CA LEU A 718 12.80 3.01 25.55
C LEU A 718 12.64 3.84 24.27
N ILE A 719 11.68 4.76 24.25
CA ILE A 719 11.46 5.65 23.12
C ILE A 719 12.71 6.50 22.85
N SER A 720 13.27 7.10 23.90
CA SER A 720 14.48 7.94 23.80
C SER A 720 15.68 7.14 23.26
N SER A 721 15.94 5.94 23.79
CA SER A 721 17.05 5.09 23.33
C SER A 721 16.92 4.70 21.85
N PHE A 722 15.71 4.43 21.36
CA PHE A 722 15.49 4.13 19.94
C PHE A 722 15.63 5.38 19.06
N GLN A 723 15.12 6.53 19.52
CA GLN A 723 15.21 7.80 18.79
C GLN A 723 16.66 8.26 18.59
N VAL A 724 17.53 8.06 19.58
CA VAL A 724 18.97 8.36 19.46
C VAL A 724 19.62 7.57 18.31
N GLN A 725 19.13 6.37 18.02
CA GLN A 725 19.59 5.52 16.91
C GLN A 725 18.84 5.80 15.59
N GLY A 726 18.00 6.85 15.53
CA GLY A 726 17.18 7.17 14.37
C GLY A 726 16.00 6.22 14.15
N LEU A 727 15.69 5.37 15.13
CA LEU A 727 14.54 4.45 15.11
C LEU A 727 13.31 5.14 15.70
N ASP A 728 12.16 4.99 15.06
CA ASP A 728 10.92 5.60 15.54
C ASP A 728 10.16 4.65 16.47
N PHE A 729 9.03 5.12 17.00
CA PHE A 729 8.23 4.31 17.91
C PHE A 729 7.65 3.05 17.25
N TRP A 730 7.40 3.06 15.94
CA TRP A 730 6.92 1.88 15.22
C TRP A 730 8.02 0.82 15.15
N ASP A 731 9.27 1.27 14.96
CA ASP A 731 10.45 0.41 15.00
C ASP A 731 10.62 -0.22 16.39
N LEU A 732 10.44 0.54 17.48
CA LEU A 732 10.46 0.00 18.86
C LEU A 732 9.47 -1.16 19.04
N VAL A 733 8.21 -0.98 18.63
CA VAL A 733 7.17 -2.00 18.80
C VAL A 733 7.43 -3.21 17.90
N ALA A 734 7.86 -2.99 16.65
CA ALA A 734 8.19 -4.06 15.72
C ALA A 734 9.39 -4.87 16.21
N LEU A 735 10.49 -4.21 16.58
CA LEU A 735 11.73 -4.86 16.99
C LEU A 735 11.62 -5.57 18.35
N SER A 736 10.73 -5.11 19.23
CA SER A 736 10.34 -5.83 20.46
C SER A 736 9.72 -7.21 20.15
N GLY A 737 9.19 -7.41 18.95
CA GLY A 737 8.72 -8.71 18.46
C GLY A 737 9.80 -9.79 18.46
N SER A 738 11.09 -9.43 18.48
CA SER A 738 12.23 -10.36 18.64
C SER A 738 12.13 -11.25 19.88
N HIS A 739 11.37 -10.82 20.89
CA HIS A 739 11.13 -11.58 22.12
C HIS A 739 10.34 -12.88 21.90
N THR A 740 9.73 -13.09 20.73
CA THR A 740 9.05 -14.33 20.33
C THR A 740 9.93 -15.60 20.46
N ILE A 741 11.26 -15.51 20.24
CA ILE A 741 12.17 -16.68 20.27
C ILE A 741 13.16 -16.71 21.44
N GLY A 742 12.97 -15.88 22.47
CA GLY A 742 13.95 -15.68 23.54
C GLY A 742 13.56 -16.22 24.93
N LYS A 743 14.55 -16.29 25.83
CA LYS A 743 14.34 -16.54 27.26
C LYS A 743 15.11 -15.51 28.07
N SER A 744 14.55 -15.13 29.22
CA SER A 744 15.19 -14.20 30.16
C SER A 744 15.53 -14.87 31.49
N ARG A 745 16.57 -14.38 32.16
CA ARG A 745 16.98 -14.84 33.49
C ARG A 745 16.07 -14.25 34.55
N CYS A 746 15.82 -15.01 35.61
CA CYS A 746 14.99 -14.55 36.72
C CYS A 746 15.44 -13.17 37.26
N THR A 747 16.74 -12.90 37.32
CA THR A 747 17.28 -11.60 37.79
C THR A 747 16.77 -10.39 37.00
N SER A 748 16.39 -10.56 35.73
CA SER A 748 15.94 -9.46 34.86
C SER A 748 14.49 -9.04 35.08
N PHE A 749 13.65 -9.87 35.70
CA PHE A 749 12.21 -9.59 35.88
C PHE A 749 11.65 -9.98 37.26
N ARG A 750 12.48 -10.50 38.17
CA ARG A 750 12.05 -10.94 39.52
C ARG A 750 11.40 -9.81 40.31
N GLN A 751 11.91 -8.59 40.22
CA GLN A 751 11.35 -7.42 40.92
C GLN A 751 9.87 -7.23 40.55
N ARG A 752 9.52 -7.34 39.27
CA ARG A 752 8.14 -7.22 38.78
C ARG A 752 7.17 -8.25 39.38
N ILE A 753 7.63 -9.46 39.70
CA ILE A 753 6.79 -10.54 40.24
C ILE A 753 6.42 -10.31 41.72
N TYR A 754 7.32 -9.70 42.49
CA TYR A 754 7.24 -9.63 43.94
C TYR A 754 7.01 -8.21 44.47
N ASP A 755 7.49 -7.19 43.77
CA ASP A 755 7.49 -5.78 44.17
C ASP A 755 7.02 -4.88 43.00
N PRO A 756 5.75 -5.02 42.54
CA PRO A 756 5.22 -4.27 41.39
C PRO A 756 4.95 -2.79 41.73
N MET A 757 5.04 -1.91 40.72
CA MET A 757 4.79 -0.47 40.88
C MET A 757 3.30 -0.15 41.11
N GLU A 758 2.99 1.00 41.74
CA GLU A 758 1.62 1.40 42.11
C GLU A 758 0.64 1.45 40.92
N ASP A 759 1.09 1.84 39.73
CA ASP A 759 0.29 1.89 38.50
C ASP A 759 -0.01 0.50 37.89
N GLU A 760 0.63 -0.57 38.37
CA GLU A 760 0.39 -1.96 37.94
C GLU A 760 -0.56 -2.72 38.89
N TYR A 761 -1.13 -2.06 39.89
CA TYR A 761 -1.89 -2.73 40.96
C TYR A 761 -3.21 -3.35 40.49
N ASP A 762 -3.94 -2.70 39.58
CA ASP A 762 -5.19 -3.25 38.99
C ASP A 762 -4.89 -4.38 37.98
N TYR A 763 -3.74 -4.31 37.32
CA TYR A 763 -3.23 -5.33 36.42
C TYR A 763 -2.79 -6.60 37.18
N HIS A 764 -2.09 -6.45 38.33
CA HIS A 764 -1.66 -7.57 39.18
C HIS A 764 -2.81 -8.40 39.75
N LYS A 765 -4.00 -7.81 39.91
CA LYS A 765 -5.20 -8.49 40.40
C LYS A 765 -5.78 -9.48 39.37
N ARG A 766 -5.64 -9.20 38.07
CA ARG A 766 -6.18 -10.02 36.97
C ARG A 766 -5.38 -11.31 36.70
N TYR A 767 -4.12 -11.40 37.11
CA TYR A 767 -3.20 -12.46 36.64
C TYR A 767 -2.53 -13.30 37.75
N LYS A 768 -3.22 -13.48 38.88
CA LYS A 768 -2.73 -14.24 40.05
C LYS A 768 -2.18 -15.65 39.69
N ILE A 769 -2.76 -16.31 38.69
CA ILE A 769 -2.35 -17.65 38.24
C ILE A 769 -1.01 -17.61 37.47
N PHE A 770 -0.85 -16.67 36.53
CA PHE A 770 0.39 -16.52 35.75
C PHE A 770 1.57 -16.11 36.65
N ASN A 771 1.34 -15.17 37.57
CA ASN A 771 2.34 -14.80 38.58
C ASN A 771 2.65 -15.98 39.53
N GLY A 772 1.68 -16.81 39.87
CA GLY A 772 1.91 -18.05 40.62
C GLY A 772 2.87 -19.02 39.89
N MET A 773 2.66 -19.22 38.58
CA MET A 773 3.55 -20.02 37.73
C MET A 773 4.96 -19.41 37.68
N LEU A 774 5.09 -18.10 37.45
CA LEU A 774 6.40 -17.43 37.40
C LEU A 774 7.16 -17.53 38.74
N ARG A 775 6.48 -17.45 39.88
CA ARG A 775 7.07 -17.64 41.22
C ARG A 775 7.62 -19.06 41.44
N SER A 776 7.06 -20.06 40.76
CA SER A 776 7.58 -21.44 40.81
C SER A 776 8.87 -21.62 40.01
N ILE A 777 9.03 -20.85 38.92
CA ILE A 777 10.23 -20.84 38.08
C ILE A 777 11.32 -19.97 38.74
N CYS A 778 10.92 -18.78 39.19
CA CYS A 778 11.76 -17.73 39.74
C CYS A 778 11.30 -17.36 41.17
N PRO A 779 11.75 -18.09 42.21
CA PRO A 779 11.46 -17.75 43.60
C PRO A 779 12.04 -16.39 44.00
N ARG A 780 11.55 -15.83 45.12
CA ARG A 780 11.94 -14.51 45.64
C ARG A 780 13.44 -14.42 45.92
N SER A 781 14.07 -15.53 46.24
CA SER A 781 15.52 -15.67 46.39
C SER A 781 15.99 -17.00 45.79
N GLY A 782 17.21 -17.02 45.25
CA GLY A 782 17.80 -18.20 44.59
C GLY A 782 17.31 -18.42 43.15
N ARG A 783 17.93 -19.40 42.46
CA ARG A 783 17.72 -19.69 41.03
C ARG A 783 17.96 -18.50 40.09
N ASP A 784 18.96 -17.67 40.36
CA ASP A 784 19.28 -16.49 39.54
C ASP A 784 19.60 -16.83 38.07
N ASN A 785 20.15 -18.02 37.84
CA ASN A 785 20.45 -18.53 36.50
C ASN A 785 19.28 -19.27 35.83
N ALA A 786 18.13 -19.44 36.51
CA ALA A 786 16.97 -20.05 35.88
C ALA A 786 16.39 -19.12 34.80
N LEU A 787 15.82 -19.74 33.77
CA LEU A 787 15.34 -19.06 32.57
C LEU A 787 13.85 -19.26 32.41
N ALA A 788 13.13 -18.19 32.11
CA ALA A 788 11.74 -18.22 31.69
C ALA A 788 11.62 -17.75 30.23
N PRO A 789 10.74 -18.34 29.42
CA PRO A 789 10.54 -17.90 28.06
C PRO A 789 9.88 -16.51 28.02
N LEU A 790 10.26 -15.69 27.05
CA LEU A 790 9.64 -14.40 26.79
C LEU A 790 8.27 -14.56 26.09
N ASP A 791 8.10 -15.65 25.35
CA ASP A 791 6.83 -16.10 24.77
C ASP A 791 6.43 -17.46 25.36
N PHE A 792 5.31 -17.50 26.10
CA PHE A 792 4.84 -18.73 26.75
C PHE A 792 3.99 -19.62 25.84
N MET A 793 3.55 -19.12 24.69
CA MET A 793 2.73 -19.88 23.74
C MET A 793 3.64 -20.66 22.79
N THR A 794 4.64 -20.00 22.23
CA THR A 794 5.52 -20.55 21.19
C THR A 794 6.98 -20.15 21.41
N PRO A 795 7.61 -20.55 22.54
CA PRO A 795 8.93 -20.06 23.02
C PRO A 795 10.14 -20.29 22.11
N ALA A 796 9.94 -20.92 20.97
CA ALA A 796 10.96 -21.24 20.00
C ALA A 796 10.50 -21.02 18.55
N ARG A 797 9.35 -20.40 18.28
CA ARG A 797 8.96 -20.04 16.91
C ARG A 797 8.90 -18.53 16.81
N PHE A 798 9.37 -18.00 15.70
CA PHE A 798 9.27 -16.58 15.42
C PHE A 798 7.90 -16.31 14.81
N ASP A 799 6.95 -15.85 15.62
CA ASP A 799 5.57 -15.59 15.24
C ASP A 799 5.02 -14.37 16.01
N ASN A 800 3.70 -14.14 15.94
CA ASN A 800 3.08 -13.00 16.60
C ASN A 800 2.54 -13.28 18.02
N LYS A 801 2.79 -14.47 18.60
CA LYS A 801 2.21 -14.86 19.90
C LYS A 801 2.77 -14.05 21.06
N TYR A 802 3.98 -13.51 20.94
CA TYR A 802 4.52 -12.50 21.84
C TYR A 802 3.53 -11.33 22.06
N TYR A 803 2.94 -10.79 20.99
CA TYR A 803 1.99 -9.67 21.10
C TYR A 803 0.66 -10.08 21.73
N LEU A 804 0.20 -11.32 21.51
CA LEU A 804 -0.96 -11.85 22.24
C LEU A 804 -0.66 -11.95 23.73
N ASN A 805 0.53 -12.40 24.12
CA ASN A 805 0.96 -12.40 25.52
C ASN A 805 0.96 -10.98 26.09
N LEU A 806 1.38 -9.95 25.34
CA LEU A 806 1.32 -8.56 25.83
C LEU A 806 -0.11 -8.09 26.08
N LEU A 807 -1.04 -8.33 25.15
CA LEU A 807 -2.45 -7.95 25.29
C LEU A 807 -3.14 -8.67 26.44
N GLU A 808 -2.77 -9.93 26.68
CA GLU A 808 -3.25 -10.73 27.81
C GLU A 808 -2.54 -10.39 29.12
N GLY A 809 -1.69 -9.37 29.14
CA GLY A 809 -0.98 -8.97 30.33
C GLY A 809 0.05 -10.00 30.85
N LYS A 810 0.62 -10.77 29.94
CA LYS A 810 1.61 -11.84 30.18
C LYS A 810 3.01 -11.51 29.65
N GLY A 811 3.28 -10.25 29.27
CA GLY A 811 4.65 -9.81 28.97
C GLY A 811 5.57 -10.13 30.15
N LEU A 812 6.81 -10.58 29.91
CA LEU A 812 7.70 -11.06 30.98
C LEU A 812 8.51 -9.90 31.58
N LEU A 813 9.12 -9.07 30.73
CA LEU A 813 9.96 -7.94 31.16
C LEU A 813 9.09 -6.73 31.48
N GLN A 814 9.62 -5.82 32.30
CA GLN A 814 8.93 -4.55 32.55
C GLN A 814 8.87 -3.72 31.26
N SER A 815 9.99 -3.68 30.51
CA SER A 815 10.09 -3.00 29.21
C SER A 815 9.03 -3.44 28.20
N ASP A 816 8.58 -4.68 28.28
CA ASP A 816 7.54 -5.23 27.41
C ASP A 816 6.15 -4.81 27.89
N ASN A 817 5.94 -4.78 29.20
CA ASN A 817 4.65 -4.48 29.80
C ASN A 817 4.26 -3.01 29.62
N VAL A 818 5.23 -2.10 29.75
CA VAL A 818 5.00 -0.65 29.61
C VAL A 818 4.53 -0.25 28.22
N LEU A 819 4.77 -1.09 27.19
CA LEU A 819 4.22 -0.88 25.84
C LEU A 819 2.68 -0.85 25.82
N ILE A 820 2.02 -1.54 26.76
CA ILE A 820 0.56 -1.56 26.86
C ILE A 820 0.07 -0.72 28.04
N THR A 821 0.78 -0.74 29.17
CA THR A 821 0.27 -0.16 30.42
C THR A 821 0.52 1.33 30.56
N GLN A 822 1.54 1.89 29.90
CA GLN A 822 1.93 3.30 30.01
C GLN A 822 1.67 4.10 28.71
N ASP A 823 0.97 3.51 27.75
CA ASP A 823 0.58 4.18 26.50
C ASP A 823 -0.66 5.07 26.71
N HIS A 824 -0.43 6.28 27.20
CA HIS A 824 -1.49 7.23 27.54
C HIS A 824 -2.37 7.65 26.34
N GLU A 825 -1.82 7.61 25.11
CA GLU A 825 -2.53 7.99 23.88
C GLU A 825 -3.16 6.79 23.14
N GLY A 826 -2.83 5.56 23.56
CA GLY A 826 -3.38 4.32 23.02
C GLY A 826 -2.85 3.96 21.62
N HIS A 827 -1.77 4.59 21.15
CA HIS A 827 -1.20 4.34 19.83
C HIS A 827 -0.37 3.05 19.78
N ILE A 828 0.41 2.77 20.81
CA ILE A 828 1.23 1.56 20.95
C ILE A 828 0.34 0.35 21.18
N ALA A 829 -0.67 0.45 22.03
CA ALA A 829 -1.64 -0.61 22.30
C ALA A 829 -2.40 -1.01 21.02
N LYS A 830 -2.79 -0.04 20.18
CA LYS A 830 -3.39 -0.31 18.85
C LYS A 830 -2.43 -1.05 17.94
N GLN A 831 -1.15 -0.68 17.94
CA GLN A 831 -0.17 -1.35 17.09
C GLN A 831 0.14 -2.77 17.55
N VAL A 832 0.27 -2.97 18.86
CA VAL A 832 0.43 -4.31 19.45
C VAL A 832 -0.79 -5.18 19.12
N TRP A 833 -2.00 -4.61 19.17
CA TRP A 833 -3.21 -5.31 18.72
C TRP A 833 -3.17 -5.67 17.23
N ALA A 834 -2.70 -4.76 16.37
CA ALA A 834 -2.57 -5.02 14.94
C ALA A 834 -1.58 -6.17 14.66
N TYR A 835 -0.42 -6.19 15.32
CA TYR A 835 0.56 -7.28 15.19
C TYR A 835 0.05 -8.60 15.78
N ALA A 836 -0.66 -8.56 16.90
CA ALA A 836 -1.28 -9.76 17.48
C ALA A 836 -2.36 -10.37 16.58
N SER A 837 -3.08 -9.53 15.82
CA SER A 837 -4.18 -9.95 14.94
C SER A 837 -3.70 -10.37 13.55
N ASP A 838 -2.57 -9.82 13.08
CA ASP A 838 -2.01 -10.10 11.75
C ASP A 838 -0.48 -10.33 11.82
N GLN A 839 -0.08 -11.59 11.73
CA GLN A 839 1.33 -11.98 11.68
C GLN A 839 2.05 -11.45 10.43
N ARG A 840 1.36 -11.30 9.29
CA ARG A 840 1.97 -10.76 8.07
C ARG A 840 2.30 -9.29 8.24
N LEU A 841 1.43 -8.54 8.90
CA LEU A 841 1.67 -7.14 9.23
C LEU A 841 2.87 -6.99 10.18
N PHE A 842 2.95 -7.81 11.23
CA PHE A 842 4.11 -7.88 12.11
C PHE A 842 5.40 -8.17 11.32
N PHE A 843 5.40 -9.23 10.51
CA PHE A 843 6.58 -9.62 9.74
C PHE A 843 7.04 -8.53 8.79
N ARG A 844 6.12 -7.84 8.11
CA ARG A 844 6.45 -6.73 7.22
C ARG A 844 7.08 -5.55 7.97
N ALA A 845 6.54 -5.22 9.14
CA ALA A 845 7.09 -4.16 9.97
C ALA A 845 8.46 -4.55 10.54
N PHE A 846 8.60 -5.78 11.04
CA PHE A 846 9.85 -6.31 11.56
C PHE A 846 10.98 -6.27 10.52
N VAL A 847 10.72 -6.75 9.29
CA VAL A 847 11.68 -6.69 8.17
C VAL A 847 12.14 -5.26 7.92
N LYS A 848 11.20 -4.31 7.84
CA LYS A 848 11.51 -2.91 7.57
C LYS A 848 12.39 -2.31 8.68
N SER A 849 12.07 -2.59 9.94
CA SER A 849 12.83 -2.09 11.09
C SER A 849 14.19 -2.77 11.23
N MET A 850 14.32 -4.05 10.87
CA MET A 850 15.61 -4.75 10.84
C MET A 850 16.54 -4.20 9.76
N ILE A 851 16.03 -3.90 8.56
CA ILE A 851 16.80 -3.24 7.50
C ILE A 851 17.28 -1.86 7.98
N LYS A 852 16.37 -1.08 8.56
CA LYS A 852 16.68 0.26 9.08
C LYS A 852 17.74 0.20 10.19
N MET A 853 17.60 -0.73 11.14
CA MET A 853 18.55 -0.92 12.22
C MET A 853 19.92 -1.40 11.69
N GLY A 854 19.95 -2.33 10.75
CA GLY A 854 21.17 -2.86 10.13
C GLY A 854 21.98 -1.84 9.32
N SER A 855 21.46 -0.63 9.13
CA SER A 855 22.12 0.49 8.45
C SER A 855 22.61 1.59 9.41
N ILE A 856 22.50 1.40 10.73
CA ILE A 856 22.95 2.39 11.72
C ILE A 856 24.47 2.46 11.74
N ASN A 857 25.04 3.64 11.43
CA ASN A 857 26.47 3.98 11.56
C ASN A 857 27.43 2.88 11.06
N VAL A 858 27.10 2.25 9.93
CA VAL A 858 27.93 1.23 9.29
C VAL A 858 29.23 1.83 8.77
N LEU A 859 30.34 1.12 8.94
CA LEU A 859 31.64 1.53 8.39
C LEU A 859 31.82 0.90 7.01
N THR A 860 32.29 1.69 6.03
CA THR A 860 32.62 1.21 4.68
C THR A 860 33.95 1.81 4.19
N GLY A 861 34.45 1.35 3.04
CA GLY A 861 35.68 1.89 2.45
C GLY A 861 36.90 1.76 3.37
N ASP A 862 37.52 2.89 3.70
CA ASP A 862 38.71 3.03 4.55
C ASP A 862 38.38 3.28 6.04
N GLN A 863 37.11 3.31 6.43
CA GLN A 863 36.66 3.67 7.79
C GLN A 863 36.89 2.57 8.84
N GLY A 864 37.27 1.36 8.43
CA GLY A 864 37.54 0.22 9.30
C GLY A 864 38.38 -0.85 8.60
N GLU A 865 38.43 -2.06 9.14
CA GLU A 865 39.19 -3.17 8.55
C GLU A 865 38.35 -4.41 8.27
N ILE A 866 38.91 -5.42 7.60
CA ILE A 866 38.35 -6.77 7.61
C ILE A 866 39.24 -7.59 8.54
N ARG A 867 38.76 -7.87 9.76
CA ARG A 867 39.56 -8.63 10.74
C ARG A 867 39.70 -10.07 10.28
N ARG A 868 40.86 -10.70 10.47
CA ARG A 868 41.02 -12.16 10.27
C ARG A 868 40.41 -12.97 11.41
N ASN A 869 40.37 -12.38 12.60
CA ASN A 869 39.74 -12.96 13.77
C ASN A 869 38.84 -11.90 14.41
N CYS A 870 37.56 -12.20 14.60
CA CYS A 870 36.60 -11.22 15.09
C CYS A 870 36.90 -10.68 16.49
N ARG A 871 37.78 -11.34 17.26
CA ARG A 871 38.14 -10.92 18.62
C ARG A 871 39.24 -9.87 18.68
N PHE A 872 40.06 -9.75 17.63
CA PHE A 872 41.29 -8.96 17.66
C PHE A 872 41.44 -8.10 16.40
N LEU A 873 42.05 -6.94 16.56
CA LEU A 873 42.49 -6.13 15.41
C LEU A 873 43.61 -6.85 14.67
N ASN A 874 43.74 -6.66 13.35
CA ASN A 874 44.82 -7.31 12.59
C ASN A 874 46.22 -6.82 13.03
N SER A 875 46.31 -5.62 13.62
CA SER A 875 47.54 -5.05 14.17
C SER A 875 47.93 -5.59 15.56
N ALA A 876 47.03 -6.30 16.24
CA ALA A 876 47.30 -6.89 17.55
C ALA A 876 48.05 -8.23 17.38
N THR A 877 49.30 -8.30 17.83
CA THR A 877 50.02 -9.58 17.93
C THR A 877 49.32 -10.49 18.95
N PRO A 878 48.85 -11.69 18.57
CA PRO A 878 48.30 -12.62 19.55
C PRO A 878 49.41 -13.00 20.53
N SER A 879 49.20 -12.74 21.81
CA SER A 879 50.00 -13.38 22.85
C SER A 879 49.83 -14.89 22.71
N LYS A 880 50.93 -15.60 22.45
CA LYS A 880 50.97 -17.07 22.37
C LYS A 880 50.35 -17.75 23.58
#